data_AF-A0A1I1NH82-F1
#
_entry.id   AF-A0A1I1NH82-F1
#
_cell.length_a   1.000
_cell.length_b   1.000
_cell.length_c   1.000
_cell.angle_alpha   90.00
_cell.angle_beta   90.00
_cell.angle_gamma   90.00
#
_symmetry.space_group_name_H-M   'P 1'
#
loop_
_entity.id
_entity.type
_entity.pdbx_description
1 polymer ?
#
loop_
_entity_poly.entity_id
_entity_poly.type
_entity_poly.pdbx_seq_one_letter_code
_entity_poly.pdbx_strand_id
1 'polypeptide(L)'
;MNADDQAILIGINHYPQLGEPGADANLHGPANDVDAVKAWLMDPNGGAFASEDQIQVIKSRLTEAGDTALPTTDEIETAFGRLNAIARENQAKRRGLRVGRRLYIFVSGHGFSPGRERGCLFAANASATLGTFNVHATGWLSWLQDAGYFREFVLWMDCCMNRVSFLQPRDPQLSPVQATDPPAATFVAFAAQRPLKAIEIGIPEDGDKIHGAFTWALLQGLRGAASDANGRVTGRSLADWLRNALCARMTPAHLRDGDVAKEPEIVQEDAGLIFARGVAPPRYTVTLTLPPEAAGKPLRLWSGTPPRAEAMTAQPAMTLPLAPGLYVVEVPEAGLRQGFDVTNDVSIAITASGPPVTQAADGTMFPLDIDPADPAAEIFVIDSRFSLVDNGMSKLSTPLPFGLFKIKTRIGRSLAQHVILLDSDRPPLAVAQIAKPASSVLPPVGLPEDGAQERDRQVALATALRLQSEGDGKQATLMVMARAASSAEVPQQNIAPWRDVQVVDADDNLVISMERGSARNTDADSHACAVQAVTPGAYYLRQKVDNGPVIEQSLIACESWGLEAYVLRRTQPGEHAPSARPRVSLMMRRPDQQPDATLEKIIETARLALADERRILSPELEDILLRNCTNPIAGMIGGHLLLVERERDPGRDMSGLDVVVTRLRKLVGDHHPDVAALGQQCATASLRRFGPLTGPPMFQRSWKLLVKAAQRREDWIPEAMWRRVVAQTALPPLMVWAADDSVRQTATDSLRTVPARALRASVPPAGLRVLTA
;
A
#
# COMPACT_ATOMS: atom_id res chain seq x y z
N MET A 1 -36.11 -14.42 1.16
CA MET A 1 -35.63 -14.06 2.51
C MET A 1 -34.64 -15.10 2.98
N ASN A 2 -33.55 -14.69 3.61
CA ASN A 2 -32.43 -15.52 4.05
C ASN A 2 -32.46 -15.67 5.58
N ALA A 3 -33.26 -16.61 6.08
CA ALA A 3 -33.50 -16.80 7.52
C ALA A 3 -32.32 -17.43 8.30
N ASP A 4 -31.35 -18.01 7.58
CA ASP A 4 -30.20 -18.71 8.17
C ASP A 4 -28.88 -17.93 8.02
N ASP A 5 -28.91 -16.71 7.49
CA ASP A 5 -27.74 -15.85 7.40
C ASP A 5 -27.53 -15.11 8.72
N GLN A 6 -26.29 -14.74 9.03
CA GLN A 6 -25.91 -13.96 10.21
C GLN A 6 -24.98 -12.83 9.80
N ALA A 7 -25.00 -11.73 10.55
CA ALA A 7 -24.11 -10.60 10.32
C ALA A 7 -23.54 -10.01 11.62
N ILE A 8 -22.30 -9.54 11.56
CA ILE A 8 -21.65 -8.70 12.57
C ILE A 8 -21.18 -7.44 11.88
N LEU A 9 -21.71 -6.29 12.27
CA LEU A 9 -21.41 -4.98 11.69
C LEU A 9 -20.76 -4.09 12.76
N ILE A 10 -19.54 -3.62 12.51
CA ILE A 10 -18.75 -2.85 13.47
C ILE A 10 -18.36 -1.51 12.84
N GLY A 11 -18.70 -0.40 13.50
CA GLY A 11 -18.38 0.95 13.05
C GLY A 11 -17.89 1.81 14.22
N ILE A 12 -16.63 2.22 14.19
CA ILE A 12 -16.03 2.98 15.29
C ILE A 12 -15.65 4.38 14.82
N ASN A 13 -16.37 5.38 15.31
CA ASN A 13 -16.09 6.80 15.06
C ASN A 13 -15.15 7.37 16.12
N HIS A 14 -15.36 7.01 17.38
CA HIS A 14 -14.70 7.68 18.51
C HIS A 14 -13.48 6.93 19.02
N TYR A 15 -12.35 7.64 19.08
CA TYR A 15 -11.07 7.15 19.57
C TYR A 15 -10.35 8.19 20.45
N PRO A 16 -10.85 8.47 21.67
CA PRO A 16 -10.38 9.60 22.48
C PRO A 16 -8.89 9.55 22.86
N GLN A 17 -8.28 8.35 22.86
CA GLN A 17 -6.89 8.13 23.26
C GLN A 17 -5.98 7.68 22.10
N LEU A 18 -6.54 7.44 20.91
CA LEU A 18 -5.77 7.07 19.73
C LEU A 18 -5.22 8.35 19.09
N GLY A 19 -4.00 8.29 18.56
CA GLY A 19 -3.33 9.48 18.03
C GLY A 19 -2.58 10.29 19.10
N GLU A 20 -1.88 11.33 18.66
CA GLU A 20 -1.08 12.15 19.56
C GLU A 20 -1.96 13.02 20.48
N PRO A 21 -1.50 13.38 21.70
CA PRO A 21 -2.25 14.25 22.60
C PRO A 21 -2.64 15.57 21.90
N GLY A 22 -3.95 15.81 21.74
CA GLY A 22 -4.49 17.00 21.08
C GLY A 22 -4.77 16.85 19.58
N ALA A 23 -4.46 15.71 18.96
CA ALA A 23 -4.89 15.39 17.61
C ALA A 23 -6.27 14.70 17.63
N ASP A 24 -7.18 15.14 16.77
CA ASP A 24 -8.48 14.46 16.61
C ASP A 24 -8.31 13.20 15.75
N ALA A 25 -8.32 12.04 16.38
CA ALA A 25 -8.32 10.75 15.71
C ALA A 25 -9.74 10.23 15.42
N ASN A 26 -10.78 11.00 15.71
CA ASN A 26 -12.14 10.56 15.44
C ASN A 26 -12.44 10.51 13.93
N LEU A 27 -13.28 9.57 13.56
CA LEU A 27 -13.78 9.35 12.20
C LEU A 27 -15.27 9.73 12.14
N HIS A 28 -15.77 10.01 10.94
CA HIS A 28 -17.14 10.52 10.76
C HIS A 28 -18.04 9.55 10.00
N GLY A 29 -17.47 8.65 9.20
CA GLY A 29 -18.14 7.70 8.32
C GLY A 29 -18.54 6.35 8.91
N PRO A 30 -17.79 5.72 9.84
CA PRO A 30 -18.03 4.31 10.19
C PRO A 30 -19.44 3.98 10.69
N ALA A 31 -20.05 4.86 11.49
CA ALA A 31 -21.43 4.70 11.93
C ALA A 31 -22.45 4.77 10.78
N ASN A 32 -22.22 5.66 9.80
CA ASN A 32 -23.06 5.80 8.61
C ASN A 32 -22.88 4.60 7.68
N ASP A 33 -21.66 4.11 7.54
CA ASP A 33 -21.33 2.91 6.77
C ASP A 33 -22.05 1.68 7.30
N VAL A 34 -22.05 1.49 8.63
CA VAL A 34 -22.79 0.41 9.29
C VAL A 34 -24.28 0.50 9.01
N ASP A 35 -24.88 1.69 9.07
CA ASP A 35 -26.30 1.87 8.76
C ASP A 35 -26.61 1.54 7.30
N ALA A 36 -25.76 1.99 6.37
CA ALA A 36 -25.96 1.75 4.95
C ALA A 36 -25.82 0.27 4.58
N VAL A 37 -24.86 -0.46 5.19
CA VAL A 37 -24.71 -1.91 5.02
C VAL A 37 -25.85 -2.66 5.68
N LYS A 38 -26.28 -2.29 6.89
CA LYS A 38 -27.47 -2.88 7.55
C LYS A 38 -28.71 -2.72 6.67
N ALA A 39 -28.94 -1.53 6.14
CA ALA A 39 -30.07 -1.26 5.26
C ALA A 39 -30.05 -2.16 4.01
N TRP A 40 -28.89 -2.34 3.38
CA TRP A 40 -28.75 -3.27 2.26
C TRP A 40 -28.99 -4.74 2.65
N LEU A 41 -28.53 -5.17 3.82
CA LEU A 41 -28.77 -6.54 4.31
C LEU A 41 -30.25 -6.83 4.52
N MET A 42 -31.02 -5.83 4.98
CA MET A 42 -32.47 -5.94 5.20
C MET A 42 -33.30 -5.78 3.92
N ASP A 43 -32.74 -5.19 2.86
CA ASP A 43 -33.43 -4.97 1.60
C ASP A 43 -33.81 -6.31 0.93
N PRO A 44 -35.08 -6.52 0.53
CA PRO A 44 -35.52 -7.72 -0.20
C PRO A 44 -34.75 -7.99 -1.51
N ASN A 45 -34.24 -6.95 -2.16
CA ASN A 45 -33.40 -7.04 -3.37
C ASN A 45 -31.89 -7.03 -3.05
N GLY A 46 -31.53 -6.87 -1.77
CA GLY A 46 -30.17 -6.94 -1.26
C GLY A 46 -29.92 -8.26 -0.51
N GLY A 47 -29.52 -8.17 0.76
CA GLY A 47 -29.24 -9.33 1.59
C GLY A 47 -30.48 -10.14 1.97
N ALA A 48 -31.68 -9.55 1.87
CA ALA A 48 -32.98 -10.15 2.15
C ALA A 48 -33.05 -10.87 3.51
N PHE A 49 -32.40 -10.33 4.54
CA PHE A 49 -32.46 -10.86 5.92
C PHE A 49 -33.92 -10.90 6.41
N ALA A 50 -34.28 -11.94 7.16
CA ALA A 50 -35.66 -12.13 7.60
C ALA A 50 -35.96 -11.36 8.90
N SER A 51 -34.96 -11.13 9.74
CA SER A 51 -35.07 -10.38 11.00
C SER A 51 -33.79 -9.60 11.31
N GLU A 52 -33.94 -8.47 12.00
CA GLU A 52 -32.81 -7.73 12.56
C GLU A 52 -32.05 -8.53 13.63
N ASP A 53 -32.68 -9.51 14.28
CA ASP A 53 -32.04 -10.34 15.32
C ASP A 53 -30.86 -11.17 14.77
N GLN A 54 -30.80 -11.34 13.45
CA GLN A 54 -29.70 -11.99 12.73
C GLN A 54 -28.49 -11.05 12.53
N ILE A 55 -28.62 -9.77 12.87
CA ILE A 55 -27.60 -8.73 12.65
C ILE A 55 -27.15 -8.16 14.00
N GLN A 56 -25.90 -8.41 14.36
CA GLN A 56 -25.26 -7.78 15.50
C GLN A 56 -24.63 -6.46 15.06
N VAL A 57 -25.10 -5.34 15.63
CA VAL A 57 -24.60 -4.00 15.32
C VAL A 57 -23.80 -3.48 16.50
N ILE A 58 -22.56 -3.08 16.25
CA ILE A 58 -21.66 -2.50 17.24
C ILE A 58 -21.19 -1.15 16.70
N LYS A 59 -21.60 -0.08 17.36
CA LYS A 59 -21.19 1.28 17.02
C LYS A 59 -20.49 1.95 18.19
N SER A 60 -19.62 2.90 17.87
CA SER A 60 -18.93 3.63 18.92
C SER A 60 -19.85 4.50 19.75
N ARG A 61 -19.58 4.60 21.05
CA ARG A 61 -20.19 5.55 21.98
C ARG A 61 -19.14 6.05 22.96
N LEU A 62 -19.16 7.33 23.30
CA LEU A 62 -18.33 7.87 24.37
C LEU A 62 -18.78 7.34 25.74
N THR A 63 -17.86 7.13 26.67
CA THR A 63 -18.20 6.86 28.08
C THR A 63 -18.67 8.15 28.75
N GLU A 64 -19.33 8.02 29.92
CA GLU A 64 -19.79 9.18 30.70
C GLU A 64 -18.65 10.14 31.07
N ALA A 65 -17.44 9.59 31.29
CA ALA A 65 -16.25 10.38 31.59
C ALA A 65 -15.63 11.03 30.34
N GLY A 66 -15.96 10.56 29.12
CA GLY A 66 -15.46 11.08 27.84
C GLY A 66 -13.98 10.83 27.56
N ASP A 67 -13.25 10.23 28.50
CA ASP A 67 -11.83 9.91 28.44
C ASP A 67 -11.54 8.63 27.64
N THR A 68 -12.56 7.81 27.37
CA THR A 68 -12.49 6.61 26.56
C THR A 68 -13.79 6.40 25.79
N ALA A 69 -13.78 5.43 24.88
CA ALA A 69 -14.93 5.09 24.07
C ALA A 69 -15.13 3.57 24.02
N LEU A 70 -16.37 3.21 23.73
CA LEU A 70 -16.79 1.86 23.39
C LEU A 70 -16.98 1.78 21.87
N PRO A 71 -16.90 0.60 21.25
CA PRO A 71 -16.72 -0.70 21.89
C PRO A 71 -15.28 -0.97 22.35
N THR A 72 -15.13 -1.68 23.47
CA THR A 72 -13.82 -2.23 23.87
C THR A 72 -13.46 -3.45 23.01
N THR A 73 -12.19 -3.87 23.08
CA THR A 73 -11.75 -5.14 22.47
C THR A 73 -12.60 -6.33 22.93
N ASP A 74 -12.86 -6.43 24.23
CA ASP A 74 -13.60 -7.57 24.80
C ASP A 74 -15.08 -7.56 24.38
N GLU A 75 -15.71 -6.38 24.20
CA GLU A 75 -17.07 -6.27 23.68
C GLU A 75 -17.17 -6.78 22.23
N ILE A 76 -16.18 -6.45 21.40
CA ILE A 76 -16.12 -6.95 20.02
C ILE A 76 -15.87 -8.46 20.02
N GLU A 77 -14.92 -8.97 20.81
CA GLU A 77 -14.65 -10.41 20.93
C GLU A 77 -15.87 -11.19 21.44
N THR A 78 -16.66 -10.60 22.33
CA THR A 78 -17.91 -11.18 22.84
C THR A 78 -18.93 -11.38 21.71
N ALA A 79 -19.05 -10.43 20.78
CA ALA A 79 -19.95 -10.55 19.64
C ALA A 79 -19.58 -11.71 18.70
N PHE A 80 -18.28 -11.92 18.46
CA PHE A 80 -17.80 -13.10 17.74
C PHE A 80 -18.02 -14.39 18.55
N GLY A 81 -17.73 -14.36 19.86
CA GLY A 81 -17.89 -15.50 20.77
C GLY A 81 -19.34 -16.00 20.87
N ARG A 82 -20.34 -15.14 20.66
CA ARG A 82 -21.76 -15.51 20.60
C ARG A 82 -22.05 -16.58 19.53
N LEU A 83 -21.34 -16.56 18.40
CA LEU A 83 -21.51 -17.58 17.35
C LEU A 83 -21.10 -18.98 17.85
N ASN A 84 -20.01 -19.07 18.64
CA ASN A 84 -19.63 -20.32 19.30
C ASN A 84 -20.68 -20.74 20.33
N ALA A 85 -21.27 -19.81 21.09
CA ALA A 85 -22.36 -20.15 22.01
C ALA A 85 -23.57 -20.77 21.29
N ILE A 86 -23.99 -20.19 20.15
CA ILE A 86 -25.06 -20.75 19.30
C ILE A 86 -24.69 -22.15 18.79
N ALA A 87 -23.45 -22.33 18.31
CA ALA A 87 -22.97 -23.63 17.84
C ALA A 87 -23.03 -24.70 18.95
N ARG A 88 -22.63 -24.34 20.18
CA ARG A 88 -22.70 -25.25 21.34
C ARG A 88 -24.13 -25.58 21.73
N GLU A 89 -25.04 -24.62 21.64
CA GLU A 89 -26.46 -24.85 21.87
C GLU A 89 -27.05 -25.80 20.81
N ASN A 90 -26.71 -25.60 19.53
CA ASN A 90 -27.11 -26.49 18.45
C ASN A 90 -26.56 -27.92 18.66
N GLN A 91 -25.31 -28.04 19.11
CA GLN A 91 -24.70 -29.32 19.45
C GLN A 91 -25.44 -30.00 20.61
N ALA A 92 -25.76 -29.26 21.68
CA ALA A 92 -26.53 -29.78 22.82
C ALA A 92 -27.94 -30.26 22.39
N LYS A 93 -28.55 -29.58 21.41
CA LYS A 93 -29.82 -29.96 20.77
C LYS A 93 -29.69 -31.04 19.68
N ARG A 94 -28.50 -31.64 19.49
CA ARG A 94 -28.19 -32.66 18.47
C ARG A 94 -28.43 -32.21 17.03
N ARG A 95 -28.25 -30.92 16.74
CA ARG A 95 -28.37 -30.31 15.40
C ARG A 95 -27.02 -30.14 14.68
N GLY A 96 -25.93 -30.58 15.33
CA GLY A 96 -24.55 -30.31 14.89
C GLY A 96 -24.05 -28.93 15.32
N LEU A 97 -22.86 -28.56 14.86
CA LEU A 97 -22.20 -27.28 15.21
C LEU A 97 -22.54 -26.13 14.26
N ARG A 98 -23.32 -26.40 13.20
CA ARG A 98 -23.66 -25.40 12.19
C ARG A 98 -24.51 -24.29 12.82
N VAL A 99 -24.15 -23.04 12.56
CA VAL A 99 -24.87 -21.85 13.02
C VAL A 99 -25.81 -21.34 11.92
N GLY A 100 -25.35 -21.32 10.68
CA GLY A 100 -26.14 -20.79 9.57
C GLY A 100 -25.59 -21.14 8.19
N ARG A 101 -26.15 -20.47 7.18
CA ARG A 101 -25.71 -20.61 5.78
C ARG A 101 -24.53 -19.70 5.48
N ARG A 102 -24.69 -18.39 5.67
CA ARG A 102 -23.69 -17.35 5.38
C ARG A 102 -23.44 -16.46 6.59
N LEU A 103 -22.18 -16.10 6.82
CA LEU A 103 -21.79 -15.06 7.77
C LEU A 103 -21.24 -13.83 7.03
N TYR A 104 -21.80 -12.65 7.34
CA TYR A 104 -21.23 -11.36 6.96
C TYR A 104 -20.50 -10.73 8.14
N ILE A 105 -19.28 -10.26 7.91
CA ILE A 105 -18.52 -9.44 8.85
C ILE A 105 -18.20 -8.14 8.12
N PHE A 106 -18.73 -7.03 8.61
CA PHE A 106 -18.41 -5.69 8.12
C PHE A 106 -17.71 -4.90 9.22
N VAL A 107 -16.62 -4.25 8.86
CA VAL A 107 -15.79 -3.49 9.79
C VAL A 107 -15.44 -2.14 9.16
N SER A 108 -15.73 -1.04 9.86
CA SER A 108 -15.31 0.31 9.47
C SER A 108 -14.69 1.05 10.66
N GLY A 109 -13.55 1.69 10.46
CA GLY A 109 -12.79 2.38 11.52
C GLY A 109 -11.28 2.42 11.29
N HIS A 110 -10.51 2.81 12.32
CA HIS A 110 -9.05 2.77 12.27
C HIS A 110 -8.55 1.33 12.26
N GLY A 111 -7.72 0.98 11.28
CA GLY A 111 -7.14 -0.36 11.17
C GLY A 111 -5.66 -0.35 10.79
N PHE A 112 -5.09 -1.55 10.86
CA PHE A 112 -3.71 -1.81 10.47
C PHE A 112 -3.54 -3.24 9.97
N SER A 113 -2.41 -3.48 9.31
CA SER A 113 -2.06 -4.78 8.77
C SER A 113 -0.70 -5.26 9.30
N PRO A 114 -0.67 -6.20 10.27
CA PRO A 114 0.58 -6.73 10.84
C PRO A 114 1.35 -7.58 9.82
N GLY A 115 0.66 -8.14 8.83
CA GLY A 115 1.22 -8.91 7.72
C GLY A 115 0.26 -8.92 6.54
N ARG A 116 0.73 -9.36 5.37
CA ARG A 116 -0.09 -9.49 4.16
C ARG A 116 -1.38 -10.26 4.44
N GLU A 117 -2.49 -9.81 3.86
CA GLU A 117 -3.81 -10.44 3.99
C GLU A 117 -4.31 -10.58 5.45
N ARG A 118 -3.69 -9.87 6.41
CA ARG A 118 -4.11 -9.80 7.80
C ARG A 118 -4.64 -8.41 8.10
N GLY A 119 -5.93 -8.32 8.39
CA GLY A 119 -6.62 -7.07 8.73
C GLY A 119 -6.96 -7.02 10.21
N CYS A 120 -6.58 -5.92 10.87
CA CYS A 120 -6.89 -5.65 12.27
C CYS A 120 -7.65 -4.32 12.40
N LEU A 121 -8.59 -4.28 13.34
CA LEU A 121 -9.31 -3.08 13.75
C LEU A 121 -8.80 -2.64 15.12
N PHE A 122 -8.52 -1.35 15.28
CA PHE A 122 -8.35 -0.77 16.61
C PHE A 122 -9.70 -0.64 17.31
N ALA A 123 -9.79 -1.12 18.55
CA ALA A 123 -10.97 -0.90 19.38
C ALA A 123 -11.05 0.57 19.83
N ALA A 124 -12.22 1.02 20.26
CA ALA A 124 -12.44 2.42 20.64
C ALA A 124 -11.64 2.84 21.89
N ASN A 125 -11.24 1.85 22.71
CA ASN A 125 -10.38 2.02 23.87
C ASN A 125 -8.87 1.92 23.54
N ALA A 126 -8.49 1.87 22.27
CA ALA A 126 -7.08 1.89 21.86
C ALA A 126 -6.43 3.24 22.16
N SER A 127 -5.14 3.21 22.54
CA SER A 127 -4.34 4.40 22.79
C SER A 127 -3.07 4.44 21.94
N ALA A 128 -2.51 5.63 21.69
CA ALA A 128 -1.26 5.77 20.93
C ALA A 128 -0.05 5.09 21.59
N THR A 129 -0.02 5.04 22.92
CA THR A 129 1.09 4.49 23.71
C THR A 129 1.05 2.96 23.77
N LEU A 130 -0.15 2.38 23.81
CA LEU A 130 -0.32 0.94 23.95
C LEU A 130 -0.64 0.26 22.63
N GLY A 131 -1.51 0.81 21.77
CA GLY A 131 -1.98 0.19 20.53
C GLY A 131 -2.47 -1.28 20.67
N THR A 132 -2.54 -1.80 21.90
CA THR A 132 -2.68 -3.22 22.22
C THR A 132 -4.12 -3.68 22.09
N PHE A 133 -5.07 -2.74 22.18
CA PHE A 133 -6.50 -2.99 22.06
C PHE A 133 -6.90 -3.00 20.58
N ASN A 134 -6.79 -4.18 19.99
CA ASN A 134 -7.18 -4.44 18.61
C ASN A 134 -7.90 -5.78 18.50
N VAL A 135 -8.62 -5.95 17.39
CA VAL A 135 -9.26 -7.21 17.02
C VAL A 135 -8.73 -7.66 15.65
N HIS A 136 -8.19 -8.87 15.59
CA HIS A 136 -7.72 -9.47 14.34
C HIS A 136 -8.90 -10.08 13.57
N ALA A 137 -9.60 -9.26 12.78
CA ALA A 137 -10.80 -9.66 12.05
C ALA A 137 -10.58 -10.86 11.13
N THR A 138 -9.46 -10.91 10.42
CA THR A 138 -9.08 -12.07 9.58
C THR A 138 -8.76 -13.32 10.40
N GLY A 139 -8.22 -13.18 11.61
CA GLY A 139 -7.99 -14.31 12.51
C GLY A 139 -9.29 -14.92 13.03
N TRP A 140 -10.26 -14.07 13.39
CA TRP A 140 -11.62 -14.50 13.72
C TRP A 140 -12.32 -15.19 12.56
N LEU A 141 -12.21 -14.63 11.35
CA LEU A 141 -12.73 -15.27 10.14
C LEU A 141 -12.13 -16.67 9.94
N SER A 142 -10.79 -16.80 9.98
CA SER A 142 -10.10 -18.08 9.83
C SER A 142 -10.57 -19.10 10.87
N TRP A 143 -10.65 -18.70 12.14
CA TRP A 143 -11.11 -19.60 13.20
C TRP A 143 -12.56 -20.06 12.99
N LEU A 144 -13.45 -19.16 12.56
CA LEU A 144 -14.85 -19.49 12.27
C LEU A 144 -15.01 -20.40 11.04
N GLN A 145 -14.15 -20.23 10.03
CA GLN A 145 -14.06 -21.13 8.89
C GLN A 145 -13.62 -22.53 9.32
N ASP A 146 -12.54 -22.62 10.10
CA ASP A 146 -12.04 -23.89 10.64
C ASP A 146 -13.08 -24.58 11.54
N ALA A 147 -13.90 -23.82 12.26
CA ALA A 147 -14.99 -24.34 13.07
C ALA A 147 -16.18 -24.90 12.26
N GLY A 148 -16.29 -24.58 10.96
CA GLY A 148 -17.34 -25.09 10.07
C GLY A 148 -18.75 -24.59 10.39
N TYR A 149 -18.88 -23.42 11.03
CA TYR A 149 -20.18 -22.90 11.49
C TYR A 149 -21.08 -22.42 10.35
N PHE A 150 -20.49 -22.04 9.21
CA PHE A 150 -21.18 -21.54 8.04
C PHE A 150 -20.65 -22.19 6.76
N ARG A 151 -21.43 -22.14 5.66
CA ARG A 151 -21.00 -22.60 4.33
C ARG A 151 -20.33 -21.49 3.52
N GLU A 152 -20.65 -20.26 3.86
CA GLU A 152 -20.27 -19.07 3.12
C GLU A 152 -19.79 -17.99 4.09
N PHE A 153 -18.69 -17.33 3.76
CA PHE A 153 -18.14 -16.25 4.59
C PHE A 153 -17.86 -15.01 3.76
N VAL A 154 -18.17 -13.85 4.34
CA VAL A 154 -17.95 -12.55 3.74
C VAL A 154 -17.30 -11.64 4.76
N LEU A 155 -16.14 -11.08 4.44
CA LEU A 155 -15.46 -10.07 5.24
C LEU A 155 -15.20 -8.83 4.39
N TRP A 156 -15.74 -7.70 4.83
CA TRP A 156 -15.50 -6.38 4.25
C TRP A 156 -14.90 -5.47 5.32
N MET A 157 -13.72 -4.93 5.04
CA MET A 157 -13.03 -4.04 5.98
C MET A 157 -12.78 -2.67 5.32
N ASP A 158 -13.54 -1.66 5.75
CA ASP A 158 -13.28 -0.26 5.45
C ASP A 158 -12.33 0.35 6.49
N CYS A 159 -11.06 -0.05 6.39
CA CYS A 159 -10.00 0.37 7.28
C CYS A 159 -8.72 0.65 6.51
N CYS A 160 -7.88 1.53 7.06
CA CYS A 160 -6.49 1.63 6.60
C CYS A 160 -5.75 0.29 6.79
N MET A 161 -4.81 -0.01 5.90
CA MET A 161 -3.93 -1.20 6.01
C MET A 161 -2.48 -0.80 6.29
N ASN A 162 -2.31 0.29 7.06
CA ASN A 162 -1.00 0.79 7.50
C ASN A 162 -0.18 -0.34 8.13
N ARG A 163 1.15 -0.35 7.89
CA ARG A 163 2.02 -1.26 8.64
C ARG A 163 2.10 -0.80 10.09
N VAL A 164 1.90 -1.74 11.00
CA VAL A 164 2.32 -1.59 12.40
C VAL A 164 2.97 -2.91 12.79
N SER A 165 4.29 -2.88 12.97
CA SER A 165 5.10 -4.12 13.01
C SER A 165 5.33 -4.68 14.41
N PHE A 166 5.07 -3.91 15.45
CA PHE A 166 5.22 -4.32 16.85
C PHE A 166 3.90 -4.73 17.50
N LEU A 167 2.78 -4.18 17.01
CA LEU A 167 1.46 -4.58 17.49
C LEU A 167 1.16 -6.01 17.08
N GLN A 168 0.96 -6.86 18.08
CA GLN A 168 0.51 -8.21 17.83
C GLN A 168 -1.00 -8.18 17.57
N PRO A 169 -1.46 -8.77 16.46
CA PRO A 169 -2.88 -9.04 16.27
C PRO A 169 -3.38 -9.90 17.44
N ARG A 170 -4.49 -9.49 18.04
CA ARG A 170 -5.15 -10.31 19.06
C ARG A 170 -6.01 -11.37 18.39
N ASP A 171 -5.43 -12.57 18.28
CA ASP A 171 -6.10 -13.76 17.74
C ASP A 171 -7.21 -14.26 18.70
N PRO A 172 -8.22 -15.00 18.19
CA PRO A 172 -9.29 -15.57 19.00
C PRO A 172 -8.76 -16.38 20.18
N GLN A 173 -9.19 -16.05 21.40
CA GLN A 173 -8.82 -16.76 22.63
C GLN A 173 -9.67 -18.04 22.85
N LEU A 174 -10.05 -18.70 21.76
CA LEU A 174 -10.83 -19.93 21.77
C LEU A 174 -9.95 -21.11 21.39
N SER A 175 -10.29 -22.31 21.88
CA SER A 175 -9.59 -23.53 21.49
C SER A 175 -9.69 -23.71 19.96
N PRO A 176 -8.61 -24.12 19.28
CA PRO A 176 -8.69 -24.48 17.87
C PRO A 176 -9.75 -25.56 17.65
N VAL A 177 -10.53 -25.40 16.59
CA VAL A 177 -11.53 -26.38 16.14
C VAL A 177 -11.18 -26.71 14.69
N GLN A 178 -11.40 -27.96 14.28
CA GLN A 178 -11.21 -28.34 12.88
C GLN A 178 -12.40 -29.18 12.43
N ALA A 179 -13.27 -28.56 11.62
CA ALA A 179 -14.33 -29.25 10.92
C ALA A 179 -13.75 -30.13 9.80
N THR A 180 -14.46 -31.20 9.47
CA THR A 180 -14.12 -32.12 8.37
C THR A 180 -14.73 -31.70 7.03
N ASP A 181 -15.56 -30.65 7.03
CA ASP A 181 -16.24 -30.14 5.84
C ASP A 181 -15.22 -29.51 4.86
N PRO A 182 -15.50 -29.49 3.54
CA PRO A 182 -14.66 -28.82 2.57
C PRO A 182 -14.58 -27.30 2.84
N PRO A 183 -13.57 -26.59 2.30
CA PRO A 183 -13.41 -25.16 2.49
C PRO A 183 -14.68 -24.38 2.10
N ALA A 184 -15.09 -23.45 2.97
CA ALA A 184 -16.27 -22.64 2.76
C ALA A 184 -16.04 -21.57 1.67
N ALA A 185 -17.06 -21.33 0.84
CA ALA A 185 -16.99 -20.28 -0.18
C ALA A 185 -16.82 -18.92 0.49
N THR A 186 -15.83 -18.13 0.05
CA THR A 186 -15.38 -16.97 0.83
C THR A 186 -15.13 -15.75 -0.05
N PHE A 187 -15.53 -14.57 0.44
CA PHE A 187 -15.19 -13.27 -0.14
C PHE A 187 -14.57 -12.37 0.93
N VAL A 188 -13.32 -11.93 0.73
CA VAL A 188 -12.62 -11.03 1.63
C VAL A 188 -12.09 -9.83 0.85
N ALA A 189 -12.49 -8.63 1.27
CA ALA A 189 -12.02 -7.38 0.67
C ALA A 189 -11.67 -6.33 1.73
N PHE A 190 -10.53 -5.67 1.52
CA PHE A 190 -10.09 -4.52 2.30
C PHE A 190 -10.15 -3.25 1.45
N ALA A 191 -10.55 -2.13 2.05
CA ALA A 191 -10.62 -0.83 1.39
C ALA A 191 -9.29 -0.34 0.83
N ALA A 192 -8.18 -0.78 1.42
CA ALA A 192 -6.84 -0.39 1.03
C ALA A 192 -5.92 -1.59 0.90
N GLN A 193 -5.05 -1.55 -0.12
CA GLN A 193 -3.89 -2.43 -0.19
C GLN A 193 -2.89 -2.07 0.89
N ARG A 194 -2.30 -3.05 1.55
CA ARG A 194 -1.17 -2.80 2.47
C ARG A 194 -0.01 -2.13 1.72
N PRO A 195 0.59 -1.01 2.21
CA PRO A 195 0.43 -0.34 3.50
C PRO A 195 -0.37 0.97 3.43
N LEU A 196 -1.31 1.08 2.50
CA LEU A 196 -1.98 2.32 2.13
C LEU A 196 -3.18 2.62 3.03
N LYS A 197 -3.61 3.88 2.96
CA LYS A 197 -4.75 4.43 3.71
C LYS A 197 -6.05 4.24 2.93
N ALA A 198 -7.11 3.91 3.66
CA ALA A 198 -8.48 4.12 3.22
C ALA A 198 -8.88 5.59 3.52
N ILE A 199 -9.94 6.08 2.88
CA ILE A 199 -10.38 7.48 3.02
C ILE A 199 -11.90 7.56 3.20
N GLU A 200 -12.32 8.64 3.85
CA GLU A 200 -13.71 9.05 3.99
C GLU A 200 -14.01 10.20 3.02
N ILE A 201 -15.21 10.21 2.46
CA ILE A 201 -15.68 11.23 1.51
C ILE A 201 -17.14 11.58 1.81
N GLY A 202 -17.52 12.83 1.52
CA GLY A 202 -18.94 13.20 1.45
C GLY A 202 -19.59 12.55 0.22
N ILE A 203 -20.77 11.97 0.41
CA ILE A 203 -21.55 11.32 -0.63
C ILE A 203 -22.77 12.18 -0.98
N PRO A 204 -22.76 12.90 -2.11
CA PRO A 204 -23.89 13.72 -2.53
C PRO A 204 -25.19 12.92 -2.64
N GLU A 205 -25.09 11.65 -3.09
CA GLU A 205 -26.24 10.76 -3.25
C GLU A 205 -26.91 10.35 -1.91
N ASP A 206 -26.27 10.58 -0.76
CA ASP A 206 -26.84 10.38 0.58
C ASP A 206 -26.83 11.69 1.41
N GLY A 207 -27.05 12.83 0.73
CA GLY A 207 -27.18 14.14 1.38
C GLY A 207 -25.88 14.63 2.00
N ASP A 208 -24.75 14.40 1.32
CA ASP A 208 -23.39 14.78 1.73
C ASP A 208 -22.92 14.14 3.05
N LYS A 209 -23.57 13.07 3.51
CA LYS A 209 -23.06 12.28 4.63
C LYS A 209 -21.66 11.74 4.32
N ILE A 210 -20.82 11.74 5.34
CA ILE A 210 -19.49 11.16 5.24
C ILE A 210 -19.61 9.63 5.28
N HIS A 211 -18.94 8.97 4.34
CA HIS A 211 -18.83 7.52 4.23
C HIS A 211 -17.40 7.12 3.85
N GLY A 212 -17.03 5.88 4.14
CA GLY A 212 -15.84 5.28 3.53
C GLY A 212 -16.02 5.16 2.01
N ALA A 213 -15.01 5.60 1.24
CA ALA A 213 -15.06 5.54 -0.23
C ALA A 213 -15.23 4.10 -0.74
N PHE A 214 -14.63 3.13 -0.02
CA PHE A 214 -14.79 1.71 -0.30
C PHE A 214 -16.21 1.23 -0.01
N THR A 215 -16.77 1.55 1.16
CA THR A 215 -18.13 1.14 1.54
C THR A 215 -19.15 1.62 0.51
N TRP A 216 -19.02 2.86 0.03
CA TRP A 216 -19.96 3.36 -0.98
C TRP A 216 -19.81 2.63 -2.32
N ALA A 217 -18.57 2.41 -2.80
CA ALA A 217 -18.32 1.63 -4.02
C ALA A 217 -18.84 0.18 -3.91
N LEU A 218 -18.68 -0.44 -2.73
CA LEU A 218 -19.23 -1.75 -2.40
C LEU A 218 -20.76 -1.76 -2.52
N LEU A 219 -21.45 -0.83 -1.87
CA LEU A 219 -22.91 -0.74 -1.90
C LEU A 219 -23.44 -0.53 -3.31
N GLN A 220 -22.77 0.26 -4.14
CA GLN A 220 -23.13 0.43 -5.55
C GLN A 220 -22.99 -0.87 -6.34
N GLY A 221 -21.88 -1.59 -6.14
CA GLY A 221 -21.66 -2.90 -6.73
C GLY A 221 -22.78 -3.88 -6.37
N LEU A 222 -23.07 -3.99 -5.07
CA LEU A 222 -24.12 -4.86 -4.52
C LEU A 222 -25.53 -4.50 -5.01
N ARG A 223 -25.79 -3.21 -5.27
CA ARG A 223 -27.08 -2.70 -5.81
C ARG A 223 -27.20 -2.82 -7.33
N GLY A 224 -26.24 -3.47 -8.00
CA GLY A 224 -26.34 -3.83 -9.41
C GLY A 224 -25.26 -3.23 -10.31
N ALA A 225 -24.42 -2.31 -9.82
CA ALA A 225 -23.30 -1.81 -10.64
C ALA A 225 -22.29 -2.93 -11.00
N ALA A 226 -22.22 -3.97 -10.16
CA ALA A 226 -21.44 -5.17 -10.39
C ALA A 226 -22.27 -6.34 -10.97
N SER A 227 -23.44 -6.06 -11.55
CA SER A 227 -24.32 -7.09 -12.12
C SER A 227 -23.70 -7.67 -13.39
N ASP A 228 -23.62 -9.00 -13.47
CA ASP A 228 -23.16 -9.72 -14.64
C ASP A 228 -24.20 -9.72 -15.77
N ALA A 229 -23.87 -10.34 -16.90
CA ALA A 229 -24.77 -10.44 -18.04
C ALA A 229 -26.09 -11.20 -17.74
N ASN A 230 -26.18 -11.92 -16.63
CA ASN A 230 -27.37 -12.65 -16.18
C ASN A 230 -28.15 -11.90 -15.08
N GLY A 231 -27.81 -10.64 -14.80
CA GLY A 231 -28.45 -9.85 -13.75
C GLY A 231 -28.07 -10.31 -12.33
N ARG A 232 -26.88 -10.90 -12.15
CA ARG A 232 -26.40 -11.42 -10.86
C ARG A 232 -25.18 -10.64 -10.38
N VAL A 233 -25.12 -10.34 -9.09
CA VAL A 233 -23.89 -9.88 -8.45
C VAL A 233 -23.21 -11.09 -7.82
N THR A 234 -22.09 -11.52 -8.41
CA THR A 234 -21.27 -12.65 -7.96
C THR A 234 -20.05 -12.14 -7.19
N GLY A 235 -19.34 -13.02 -6.48
CA GLY A 235 -18.05 -12.69 -5.88
C GLY A 235 -17.06 -12.15 -6.92
N ARG A 236 -17.00 -12.77 -8.10
CA ARG A 236 -16.12 -12.31 -9.18
C ARG A 236 -16.52 -10.94 -9.72
N SER A 237 -17.80 -10.76 -10.08
CA SER A 237 -18.24 -9.51 -10.68
C SER A 237 -18.16 -8.33 -9.69
N LEU A 238 -18.39 -8.57 -8.39
CA LEU A 238 -18.19 -7.58 -7.35
C LEU A 238 -16.72 -7.19 -7.20
N ALA A 239 -15.79 -8.16 -7.22
CA ALA A 239 -14.37 -7.85 -7.15
C ALA A 239 -13.88 -7.06 -8.37
N ASP A 240 -14.32 -7.44 -9.57
CA ASP A 240 -13.99 -6.76 -10.82
C ASP A 240 -14.49 -5.30 -10.80
N TRP A 241 -15.72 -5.06 -10.32
CA TRP A 241 -16.25 -3.72 -10.08
C TRP A 241 -15.41 -2.91 -9.08
N LEU A 242 -15.14 -3.49 -7.91
CA LEU A 242 -14.42 -2.82 -6.81
C LEU A 242 -13.00 -2.37 -7.21
N ARG A 243 -12.30 -3.16 -8.02
CA ARG A 243 -10.97 -2.80 -8.57
C ARG A 243 -11.00 -1.60 -9.53
N ASN A 244 -12.17 -1.19 -10.01
CA ASN A 244 -12.30 -0.14 -11.02
C ASN A 244 -13.04 1.09 -10.51
N ALA A 245 -14.04 0.92 -9.64
CA ALA A 245 -14.92 2.01 -9.21
C ALA A 245 -14.31 2.95 -8.15
N LEU A 246 -13.30 2.51 -7.39
CA LEU A 246 -12.82 3.26 -6.22
C LEU A 246 -12.20 4.62 -6.59
N CYS A 247 -11.35 4.69 -7.63
CA CYS A 247 -10.70 5.94 -8.06
C CYS A 247 -11.70 7.04 -8.44
N ALA A 248 -12.84 6.68 -9.03
CA ALA A 248 -13.82 7.66 -9.51
C ALA A 248 -14.48 8.46 -8.37
N ARG A 249 -14.35 7.99 -7.13
CA ARG A 249 -14.84 8.64 -5.92
C ARG A 249 -13.82 9.59 -5.28
N MET A 250 -12.61 9.66 -5.81
CA MET A 250 -11.50 10.41 -5.24
C MET A 250 -11.44 11.83 -5.79
N THR A 251 -11.14 12.79 -4.91
CA THR A 251 -10.79 14.15 -5.35
C THR A 251 -9.41 14.14 -6.03
N PRO A 252 -9.06 15.19 -6.81
CA PRO A 252 -7.72 15.33 -7.35
C PRO A 252 -6.62 15.30 -6.29
N ALA A 253 -6.90 15.79 -5.06
CA ALA A 253 -5.97 15.72 -3.95
C ALA A 253 -5.73 14.28 -3.48
N HIS A 254 -6.80 13.48 -3.32
CA HIS A 254 -6.70 12.06 -2.99
C HIS A 254 -5.94 11.27 -4.04
N LEU A 255 -6.18 11.54 -5.34
CA LEU A 255 -5.48 10.85 -6.44
C LEU A 255 -3.97 11.14 -6.44
N ARG A 256 -3.57 12.37 -6.07
CA ARG A 256 -2.15 12.76 -5.95
C ARG A 256 -1.47 12.26 -4.68
N ASP A 257 -2.22 11.94 -3.64
CA ASP A 257 -1.65 11.41 -2.39
C ASP A 257 -1.20 9.95 -2.58
N GLY A 258 0.11 9.73 -2.68
CA GLY A 258 0.69 8.40 -2.79
C GLY A 258 0.50 7.49 -1.57
N ASP A 259 -0.03 7.95 -0.44
CA ASP A 259 -0.33 7.09 0.72
C ASP A 259 -1.78 6.60 0.75
N VAL A 260 -2.68 7.17 -0.07
CA VAL A 260 -4.07 6.73 -0.20
C VAL A 260 -4.15 5.58 -1.20
N ALA A 261 -4.91 4.52 -0.88
CA ALA A 261 -5.16 3.41 -1.80
C ALA A 261 -6.03 3.84 -2.97
N LYS A 262 -5.69 3.40 -4.19
CA LYS A 262 -6.44 3.69 -5.44
C LYS A 262 -7.33 2.53 -5.84
N GLU A 263 -7.00 1.35 -5.33
CA GLU A 263 -7.75 0.12 -5.52
C GLU A 263 -7.84 -0.60 -4.17
N PRO A 264 -8.93 -1.34 -3.92
CA PRO A 264 -9.03 -2.19 -2.74
C PRO A 264 -8.10 -3.41 -2.86
N GLU A 265 -7.89 -4.10 -1.75
CA GLU A 265 -7.26 -5.43 -1.73
C GLU A 265 -8.35 -6.49 -1.68
N ILE A 266 -8.54 -7.20 -2.80
CA ILE A 266 -9.38 -8.40 -2.83
C ILE A 266 -8.49 -9.57 -2.43
N VAL A 267 -8.62 -10.00 -1.19
CA VAL A 267 -7.80 -11.06 -0.57
C VAL A 267 -8.25 -12.44 -1.02
N GLN A 268 -9.57 -12.64 -1.09
CA GLN A 268 -10.17 -13.89 -1.53
C GLN A 268 -11.50 -13.59 -2.23
N GLU A 269 -11.75 -14.26 -3.35
CA GLU A 269 -13.02 -14.17 -4.06
C GLU A 269 -13.43 -15.57 -4.53
N ASP A 270 -14.68 -15.96 -4.24
CA ASP A 270 -15.30 -17.17 -4.78
C ASP A 270 -16.41 -16.76 -5.76
N ALA A 271 -16.28 -17.17 -7.02
CA ALA A 271 -17.26 -16.85 -8.06
C ALA A 271 -18.64 -17.48 -7.81
N GLY A 272 -18.70 -18.55 -7.01
CA GLY A 272 -19.94 -19.22 -6.61
C GLY A 272 -20.75 -18.44 -5.58
N LEU A 273 -20.14 -17.48 -4.87
CA LEU A 273 -20.88 -16.58 -3.99
C LEU A 273 -21.74 -15.62 -4.80
N ILE A 274 -23.04 -15.61 -4.50
CA ILE A 274 -24.01 -14.70 -5.13
C ILE A 274 -24.58 -13.79 -4.06
N PHE A 275 -24.44 -12.48 -4.26
CA PHE A 275 -24.90 -11.43 -3.37
C PHE A 275 -26.29 -10.90 -3.74
N ALA A 276 -26.59 -10.81 -5.04
CA ALA A 276 -27.89 -10.35 -5.53
C ALA A 276 -28.26 -11.06 -6.84
N ARG A 277 -29.57 -11.14 -7.12
CA ARG A 277 -30.13 -11.73 -8.34
C ARG A 277 -31.25 -10.85 -8.87
N GLY A 278 -31.39 -10.77 -10.19
CA GLY A 278 -32.45 -9.98 -10.82
C GLY A 278 -32.25 -8.47 -10.65
N VAL A 279 -31.03 -8.02 -10.34
CA VAL A 279 -30.71 -6.60 -10.18
C VAL A 279 -30.22 -6.04 -11.50
N ALA A 280 -30.91 -5.01 -11.98
CA ALA A 280 -30.52 -4.30 -13.19
C ALA A 280 -29.31 -3.38 -12.89
N PRO A 281 -28.36 -3.24 -13.84
CA PRO A 281 -27.31 -2.24 -13.72
C PRO A 281 -27.92 -0.83 -13.60
N PRO A 282 -27.41 0.03 -12.71
CA PRO A 282 -27.82 1.43 -12.64
C PRO A 282 -27.43 2.17 -13.92
N ARG A 283 -28.01 3.35 -14.11
CA ARG A 283 -27.60 4.29 -15.15
C ARG A 283 -26.98 5.52 -14.50
N TYR A 284 -25.80 5.90 -14.98
CA TYR A 284 -25.07 7.09 -14.56
C TYR A 284 -25.23 8.19 -15.60
N THR A 285 -25.26 9.42 -15.11
CA THR A 285 -25.33 10.63 -15.94
C THR A 285 -23.94 10.95 -16.48
N VAL A 286 -23.75 10.76 -17.79
CA VAL A 286 -22.49 11.07 -18.47
C VAL A 286 -22.67 12.32 -19.32
N THR A 287 -21.93 13.37 -18.99
CA THR A 287 -21.92 14.61 -19.77
C THR A 287 -20.69 14.66 -20.67
N LEU A 288 -20.89 14.66 -21.97
CA LEU A 288 -19.85 14.80 -22.98
C LEU A 288 -19.80 16.25 -23.45
N THR A 289 -18.62 16.87 -23.39
CA THR A 289 -18.37 18.18 -23.99
C THR A 289 -17.53 17.97 -25.25
N LEU A 290 -18.08 18.32 -26.40
CA LEU A 290 -17.43 18.17 -27.71
C LEU A 290 -16.88 19.51 -28.20
N PRO A 291 -15.78 19.50 -28.96
CA PRO A 291 -15.22 20.73 -29.49
C PRO A 291 -16.13 21.26 -30.62
N PRO A 292 -16.13 22.58 -30.90
CA PRO A 292 -17.08 23.21 -31.82
C PRO A 292 -17.10 22.58 -33.23
N GLU A 293 -15.95 22.14 -33.72
CA GLU A 293 -15.79 21.49 -35.03
C GLU A 293 -16.47 20.12 -35.15
N ALA A 294 -16.89 19.52 -34.04
CA ALA A 294 -17.66 18.29 -34.01
C ALA A 294 -19.18 18.53 -34.12
N ALA A 295 -19.66 19.73 -33.78
CA ALA A 295 -21.09 20.00 -33.70
C ALA A 295 -21.81 19.76 -35.05
N GLY A 296 -22.93 19.04 -35.00
CA GLY A 296 -23.74 18.68 -36.18
C GLY A 296 -23.24 17.48 -36.98
N LYS A 297 -22.04 16.94 -36.68
CA LYS A 297 -21.48 15.78 -37.38
C LYS A 297 -22.00 14.44 -36.82
N PRO A 298 -21.92 13.34 -37.58
CA PRO A 298 -22.27 12.01 -37.08
C PRO A 298 -21.34 11.58 -35.94
N LEU A 299 -21.94 11.23 -34.80
CA LEU A 299 -21.29 10.67 -33.63
C LEU A 299 -21.65 9.19 -33.49
N ARG A 300 -20.68 8.37 -33.10
CA ARG A 300 -20.88 6.96 -32.74
C ARG A 300 -20.42 6.73 -31.31
N LEU A 301 -21.31 6.18 -30.49
CA LEU A 301 -21.00 5.69 -29.15
C LEU A 301 -20.85 4.17 -29.20
N TRP A 302 -19.64 3.67 -28.99
CA TRP A 302 -19.30 2.26 -28.99
C TRP A 302 -19.36 1.67 -27.58
N SER A 303 -20.06 0.54 -27.40
CA SER A 303 -20.15 -0.17 -26.11
C SER A 303 -20.47 -1.66 -26.27
N GLY A 304 -20.32 -2.44 -25.19
CA GLY A 304 -20.73 -3.85 -25.13
C GLY A 304 -19.70 -4.87 -25.61
N THR A 305 -20.10 -6.15 -25.62
CA THR A 305 -19.26 -7.29 -26.03
C THR A 305 -20.08 -8.22 -26.95
N PRO A 306 -19.79 -8.29 -28.28
CA PRO A 306 -18.83 -7.45 -29.01
C PRO A 306 -19.29 -5.98 -29.06
N PRO A 307 -18.36 -5.01 -29.29
CA PRO A 307 -18.70 -3.60 -29.37
C PRO A 307 -19.72 -3.28 -30.47
N ARG A 308 -20.74 -2.49 -30.14
CA ARG A 308 -21.75 -1.96 -31.08
C ARG A 308 -21.80 -0.45 -31.01
N ALA A 309 -21.97 0.19 -32.18
CA ALA A 309 -22.10 1.64 -32.30
C ALA A 309 -23.57 2.06 -32.22
N GLU A 310 -23.88 2.98 -31.32
CA GLU A 310 -25.11 3.78 -31.35
C GLU A 310 -24.84 5.08 -32.10
N ALA A 311 -25.63 5.34 -33.15
CA ALA A 311 -25.47 6.52 -34.00
C ALA A 311 -26.27 7.70 -33.46
N MET A 312 -25.62 8.86 -33.37
CA MET A 312 -26.19 10.11 -32.85
C MET A 312 -25.67 11.29 -33.68
N THR A 313 -26.23 12.48 -33.45
CA THR A 313 -25.68 13.73 -33.97
C THR A 313 -24.94 14.44 -32.85
N ALA A 314 -23.67 14.80 -33.08
CA ALA A 314 -22.85 15.51 -32.12
C ALA A 314 -23.45 16.88 -31.78
N GLN A 315 -23.56 17.18 -30.49
CA GLN A 315 -23.91 18.50 -29.97
C GLN A 315 -22.75 19.02 -29.10
N PRO A 316 -22.61 20.33 -28.89
CA PRO A 316 -21.51 20.88 -28.06
C PRO A 316 -21.46 20.28 -26.65
N ALA A 317 -22.64 19.97 -26.09
CA ALA A 317 -22.78 19.21 -24.84
C ALA A 317 -23.87 18.15 -25.02
N MET A 318 -23.61 16.93 -24.56
CA MET A 318 -24.55 15.82 -24.60
C MET A 318 -24.62 15.15 -23.23
N THR A 319 -25.81 14.82 -22.74
CA THR A 319 -26.00 14.09 -21.49
C THR A 319 -26.62 12.74 -21.78
N LEU A 320 -25.93 11.66 -21.39
CA LEU A 320 -26.27 10.28 -21.73
C LEU A 320 -26.43 9.43 -20.46
N PRO A 321 -27.54 8.68 -20.30
CA PRO A 321 -27.72 7.73 -19.21
C PRO A 321 -27.04 6.38 -19.55
N LEU A 322 -25.80 6.20 -19.11
CA LEU A 322 -24.98 5.03 -19.45
C LEU A 322 -24.90 4.03 -18.30
N ALA A 323 -24.89 2.73 -18.63
CA ALA A 323 -24.66 1.68 -17.65
C ALA A 323 -23.17 1.62 -17.26
N PRO A 324 -22.81 0.97 -16.14
CA PRO A 324 -21.42 0.66 -15.85
C PRO A 324 -20.74 -0.07 -17.02
N GLY A 325 -19.54 0.36 -17.40
CA GLY A 325 -18.77 -0.30 -18.46
C GLY A 325 -17.77 0.60 -19.17
N LEU A 326 -17.20 0.09 -20.25
CA LEU A 326 -16.26 0.81 -21.12
C LEU A 326 -16.97 1.35 -22.37
N TYR A 327 -16.59 2.55 -22.79
CA TYR A 327 -17.18 3.26 -23.91
C TYR A 327 -16.11 3.93 -24.77
N VAL A 328 -16.39 4.07 -26.07
CA VAL A 328 -15.61 4.93 -26.98
C VAL A 328 -16.56 5.84 -27.74
N VAL A 329 -16.30 7.15 -27.68
CA VAL A 329 -16.95 8.14 -28.55
C VAL A 329 -16.08 8.36 -29.77
N GLU A 330 -16.71 8.36 -30.93
CA GLU A 330 -16.08 8.60 -32.22
C GLU A 330 -16.88 9.64 -33.01
N VAL A 331 -16.20 10.65 -33.57
CA VAL A 331 -16.76 11.59 -34.55
C VAL A 331 -15.83 11.58 -35.77
N PRO A 332 -16.06 10.68 -36.76
CA PRO A 332 -15.10 10.42 -37.84
C PRO A 332 -14.73 11.67 -38.64
N GLU A 333 -15.72 12.50 -38.97
CA GLU A 333 -15.56 13.75 -39.73
C GLU A 333 -14.84 14.87 -38.95
N ALA A 334 -14.68 14.71 -37.63
CA ALA A 334 -13.87 15.60 -36.80
C ALA A 334 -12.53 14.95 -36.39
N GLY A 335 -12.28 13.70 -36.81
CA GLY A 335 -11.09 12.94 -36.42
C GLY A 335 -11.03 12.62 -34.92
N LEU A 336 -12.15 12.67 -34.21
CA LEU A 336 -12.20 12.44 -32.76
C LEU A 336 -12.45 10.97 -32.45
N ARG A 337 -11.69 10.43 -31.49
CA ARG A 337 -11.86 9.07 -30.96
C ARG A 337 -11.32 9.01 -29.54
N GLN A 338 -12.21 8.90 -28.56
CA GLN A 338 -11.84 8.91 -27.14
C GLN A 338 -12.55 7.81 -26.36
N GLY A 339 -11.78 7.02 -25.61
CA GLY A 339 -12.31 6.04 -24.68
C GLY A 339 -12.46 6.59 -23.27
N PHE A 340 -13.45 6.07 -22.54
CA PHE A 340 -13.67 6.32 -21.12
C PHE A 340 -14.40 5.15 -20.47
N ASP A 341 -14.35 5.10 -19.14
CA ASP A 341 -15.15 4.17 -18.34
C ASP A 341 -16.22 4.89 -17.54
N VAL A 342 -17.30 4.18 -17.28
CA VAL A 342 -18.45 4.67 -16.51
C VAL A 342 -18.53 3.86 -15.23
N THR A 343 -18.23 4.50 -14.10
CA THR A 343 -18.36 3.94 -12.74
C THR A 343 -19.11 4.85 -11.78
N ASN A 344 -19.45 6.06 -12.24
CA ASN A 344 -20.22 7.08 -11.55
C ASN A 344 -20.73 8.11 -12.58
N ASP A 345 -21.48 9.09 -12.10
CA ASP A 345 -21.77 10.29 -12.88
C ASP A 345 -20.47 11.03 -13.19
N VAL A 346 -20.25 11.38 -14.46
CA VAL A 346 -18.97 11.92 -14.93
C VAL A 346 -19.17 12.93 -16.05
N SER A 347 -18.31 13.97 -16.06
CA SER A 347 -18.22 14.93 -17.16
C SER A 347 -16.89 14.78 -17.89
N ILE A 348 -16.93 14.64 -19.21
CA ILE A 348 -15.79 14.29 -20.04
C ILE A 348 -15.69 15.28 -21.20
N ALA A 349 -14.57 15.97 -21.30
CA ALA A 349 -14.21 16.72 -22.50
C ALA A 349 -13.62 15.77 -23.55
N ILE A 350 -14.21 15.76 -24.75
CA ILE A 350 -13.73 14.97 -25.88
C ILE A 350 -12.65 15.76 -26.61
N THR A 351 -11.40 15.32 -26.51
CA THR A 351 -10.23 16.00 -27.07
C THR A 351 -9.29 15.04 -27.80
N ALA A 352 -9.38 13.73 -27.56
CA ALA A 352 -8.51 12.76 -28.20
C ALA A 352 -8.88 12.53 -29.68
N SER A 353 -7.87 12.54 -30.54
CA SER A 353 -8.00 12.22 -31.96
C SER A 353 -7.58 10.78 -32.25
N GLY A 354 -8.10 10.22 -33.34
CA GLY A 354 -7.72 8.89 -33.79
C GLY A 354 -8.38 8.49 -35.12
N PRO A 355 -7.86 7.44 -35.77
CA PRO A 355 -8.46 6.93 -37.00
C PRO A 355 -9.87 6.38 -36.72
N PRO A 356 -10.78 6.45 -37.71
CA PRO A 356 -12.11 5.86 -37.60
C PRO A 356 -12.06 4.37 -37.25
N VAL A 357 -13.08 3.90 -36.55
CA VAL A 357 -13.20 2.50 -36.14
C VAL A 357 -13.40 1.62 -37.36
N THR A 358 -12.54 0.61 -37.51
CA THR A 358 -12.68 -0.42 -38.54
C THR A 358 -13.39 -1.64 -37.95
N GLN A 359 -14.62 -1.92 -38.40
CA GLN A 359 -15.30 -3.13 -37.94
C GLN A 359 -14.54 -4.37 -38.41
N ALA A 360 -14.46 -5.37 -37.55
CA ALA A 360 -13.84 -6.66 -37.82
C ALA A 360 -14.87 -7.78 -37.64
N ALA A 361 -14.63 -8.92 -38.29
CA ALA A 361 -15.44 -10.11 -38.08
C ALA A 361 -15.28 -10.62 -36.63
N ASP A 362 -16.33 -11.20 -36.06
CA ASP A 362 -16.28 -11.79 -34.73
C ASP A 362 -15.13 -12.82 -34.62
N GLY A 363 -14.33 -12.71 -33.57
CA GLY A 363 -13.16 -13.58 -33.35
C GLY A 363 -11.90 -13.16 -34.10
N THR A 364 -11.91 -12.08 -34.87
CA THR A 364 -10.67 -11.47 -35.41
C THR A 364 -9.80 -11.02 -34.25
N MET A 365 -8.55 -11.49 -34.22
CA MET A 365 -7.57 -11.18 -33.18
C MET A 365 -6.59 -10.12 -33.68
N PHE A 366 -6.30 -9.15 -32.83
CA PHE A 366 -5.32 -8.10 -33.05
C PHE A 366 -4.26 -8.15 -31.94
N PRO A 367 -2.97 -8.02 -32.26
CA PRO A 367 -1.93 -7.84 -31.27
C PRO A 367 -2.12 -6.50 -30.55
N LEU A 368 -2.11 -6.55 -29.22
CA LEU A 368 -2.03 -5.39 -28.35
C LEU A 368 -0.64 -5.37 -27.69
N ASP A 369 0.23 -4.51 -28.19
CA ASP A 369 1.55 -4.27 -27.63
C ASP A 369 1.52 -3.05 -26.70
N ILE A 370 2.04 -3.23 -25.48
CA ILE A 370 2.09 -2.21 -24.43
C ILE A 370 3.53 -2.14 -23.91
N ASP A 371 4.15 -0.97 -24.06
CA ASP A 371 5.52 -0.71 -23.59
C ASP A 371 5.57 0.67 -22.91
N PRO A 372 5.40 0.73 -21.58
CA PRO A 372 5.57 1.95 -20.79
C PRO A 372 7.03 2.46 -20.74
N ALA A 373 7.99 1.75 -21.34
CA ALA A 373 9.42 2.04 -21.30
C ALA A 373 9.98 2.15 -19.87
N ASP A 374 9.45 1.34 -18.94
CA ASP A 374 9.92 1.27 -17.56
C ASP A 374 10.01 -0.20 -17.10
N PRO A 375 11.18 -0.68 -16.66
CA PRO A 375 11.38 -2.09 -16.27
C PRO A 375 10.58 -2.49 -15.02
N ALA A 376 10.10 -1.52 -14.24
CA ALA A 376 9.30 -1.75 -13.04
C ALA A 376 7.79 -1.49 -13.25
N ALA A 377 7.33 -1.29 -14.49
CA ALA A 377 5.92 -1.10 -14.80
C ALA A 377 5.12 -2.39 -14.62
N GLU A 378 3.98 -2.31 -13.93
CA GLU A 378 2.94 -3.34 -13.93
C GLU A 378 1.87 -2.95 -14.97
N ILE A 379 1.47 -3.88 -15.82
CA ILE A 379 0.49 -3.68 -16.89
C ILE A 379 -0.70 -4.60 -16.66
N PHE A 380 -1.92 -4.06 -16.77
CA PHE A 380 -3.16 -4.80 -16.66
C PHE A 380 -4.07 -4.47 -17.85
N VAL A 381 -4.61 -5.49 -18.50
CA VAL A 381 -5.60 -5.35 -19.57
C VAL A 381 -6.93 -5.87 -19.07
N ILE A 382 -7.95 -5.03 -19.14
CA ILE A 382 -9.26 -5.23 -18.55
C ILE A 382 -10.31 -5.11 -19.65
N ASP A 383 -11.29 -6.00 -19.70
CA ASP A 383 -12.36 -5.95 -20.72
C ASP A 383 -13.51 -4.99 -20.35
N SER A 384 -14.52 -4.90 -21.23
CA SER A 384 -15.71 -4.09 -21.04
C SER A 384 -16.59 -4.48 -19.85
N ARG A 385 -16.34 -5.65 -19.23
CA ARG A 385 -17.03 -6.14 -18.02
C ARG A 385 -16.20 -5.90 -16.76
N PHE A 386 -15.12 -5.12 -16.88
CA PHE A 386 -14.13 -4.87 -15.83
C PHE A 386 -13.32 -6.09 -15.38
N SER A 387 -13.39 -7.20 -16.13
CA SER A 387 -12.63 -8.41 -15.82
C SER A 387 -11.20 -8.28 -16.33
N LEU A 388 -10.24 -8.68 -15.50
CA LEU A 388 -8.83 -8.79 -15.91
C LEU A 388 -8.69 -9.89 -16.97
N VAL A 389 -8.21 -9.52 -18.15
CA VAL A 389 -7.97 -10.42 -19.29
C VAL A 389 -6.53 -10.88 -19.31
N ASP A 390 -5.59 -9.96 -19.13
CA ASP A 390 -4.17 -10.24 -19.15
C ASP A 390 -3.39 -9.26 -18.27
N ASN A 391 -2.19 -9.62 -17.85
CA ASN A 391 -1.27 -8.75 -17.14
C ASN A 391 0.19 -9.10 -17.44
N GLY A 392 1.07 -8.13 -17.26
CA GLY A 392 2.49 -8.30 -17.50
C GLY A 392 3.35 -7.32 -16.72
N MET A 393 4.66 -7.57 -16.72
CA MET A 393 5.67 -6.71 -16.12
C MET A 393 6.56 -6.14 -17.21
N SER A 394 6.93 -4.86 -17.08
CA SER A 394 7.71 -4.08 -18.05
C SER A 394 7.06 -3.91 -19.42
N LYS A 395 6.76 -5.01 -20.14
CA LYS A 395 6.11 -5.02 -21.44
C LYS A 395 5.05 -6.11 -21.48
N LEU A 396 4.02 -5.90 -22.29
CA LEU A 396 2.99 -6.90 -22.54
C LEU A 396 2.65 -6.90 -24.03
N SER A 397 2.71 -8.08 -24.65
CA SER A 397 2.23 -8.32 -26.01
C SER A 397 1.21 -9.43 -25.92
N THR A 398 -0.04 -9.12 -26.25
CA THR A 398 -1.15 -10.07 -26.09
C THR A 398 -2.14 -9.97 -27.25
N PRO A 399 -2.47 -11.08 -27.92
CA PRO A 399 -3.48 -11.09 -28.96
C PRO A 399 -4.88 -11.02 -28.33
N LEU A 400 -5.69 -10.07 -28.75
CA LEU A 400 -7.05 -9.86 -28.23
C LEU A 400 -8.06 -9.71 -29.36
N PRO A 401 -9.32 -10.12 -29.16
CA PRO A 401 -10.34 -9.98 -30.17
C PRO A 401 -10.72 -8.51 -30.39
N PHE A 402 -11.42 -8.22 -31.49
CA PHE A 402 -12.15 -6.96 -31.64
C PHE A 402 -12.98 -6.65 -30.39
N GLY A 403 -12.66 -5.55 -29.69
CA GLY A 403 -13.16 -5.36 -28.33
C GLY A 403 -12.82 -4.02 -27.70
N LEU A 404 -13.52 -3.70 -26.60
CA LEU A 404 -13.22 -2.56 -25.74
C LEU A 404 -12.36 -3.03 -24.57
N PHE A 405 -11.24 -2.35 -24.35
CA PHE A 405 -10.28 -2.69 -23.31
C PHE A 405 -9.83 -1.46 -22.53
N LYS A 406 -9.69 -1.61 -21.22
CA LYS A 406 -9.05 -0.66 -20.31
C LYS A 406 -7.65 -1.18 -20.00
N ILE A 407 -6.65 -0.38 -20.34
CA ILE A 407 -5.24 -0.61 -20.03
C ILE A 407 -4.91 0.20 -18.80
N LYS A 408 -4.45 -0.47 -17.74
CA LYS A 408 -3.90 0.18 -16.56
C LYS A 408 -2.39 -0.06 -16.52
N THR A 409 -1.62 0.98 -16.29
CA THR A 409 -0.18 0.90 -16.04
C THR A 409 0.15 1.51 -14.69
N ARG A 410 0.89 0.79 -13.86
CA ARG A 410 1.35 1.27 -12.55
C ARG A 410 2.87 1.32 -12.53
N ILE A 411 3.42 2.46 -12.11
CA ILE A 411 4.85 2.63 -11.83
C ILE A 411 4.95 3.31 -10.46
N GLY A 412 5.65 2.65 -9.52
CA GLY A 412 5.63 3.07 -8.12
C GLY A 412 4.21 2.99 -7.56
N ARG A 413 3.67 4.13 -7.10
CA ARG A 413 2.29 4.25 -6.62
C ARG A 413 1.38 5.06 -7.55
N SER A 414 1.90 5.47 -8.70
CA SER A 414 1.14 6.21 -9.70
C SER A 414 0.47 5.24 -10.66
N LEU A 415 -0.77 5.55 -11.06
CA LEU A 415 -1.59 4.73 -11.93
C LEU A 415 -2.05 5.56 -13.13
N ALA A 416 -1.77 5.08 -14.34
CA ALA A 416 -2.33 5.60 -15.58
C ALA A 416 -3.36 4.61 -16.13
N GLN A 417 -4.43 5.14 -16.72
CA GLN A 417 -5.53 4.35 -17.25
C GLN A 417 -5.95 4.88 -18.62
N HIS A 418 -6.14 3.98 -19.59
CA HIS A 418 -6.59 4.33 -20.92
C HIS A 418 -7.63 3.32 -21.39
N VAL A 419 -8.73 3.81 -21.95
CA VAL A 419 -9.74 2.95 -22.59
C VAL A 419 -9.56 3.04 -24.10
N ILE A 420 -9.51 1.88 -24.75
CA ILE A 420 -9.38 1.75 -26.20
C ILE A 420 -10.45 0.83 -26.76
N LEU A 421 -10.76 1.02 -28.04
CA LEU A 421 -11.40 0.02 -28.87
C LEU A 421 -10.31 -0.56 -29.77
N LEU A 422 -10.07 -1.86 -29.67
CA LEU A 422 -9.08 -2.60 -30.46
C LEU A 422 -9.74 -3.12 -31.74
N ASP A 423 -9.38 -2.53 -32.87
CA ASP A 423 -9.97 -2.74 -34.19
C ASP A 423 -8.96 -2.97 -35.32
N SER A 424 -7.69 -2.98 -34.96
CA SER A 424 -6.55 -3.17 -35.84
C SER A 424 -5.33 -3.49 -34.99
N ASP A 425 -4.30 -4.04 -35.62
CA ASP A 425 -2.97 -4.16 -35.01
C ASP A 425 -2.53 -2.78 -34.52
N ARG A 426 -2.29 -2.67 -33.21
CA ARG A 426 -1.87 -1.41 -32.61
C ARG A 426 -0.34 -1.37 -32.54
N PRO A 427 0.30 -0.26 -32.95
CA PRO A 427 1.70 -0.05 -32.57
C PRO A 427 1.79 0.00 -31.02
N PRO A 428 2.99 -0.26 -30.44
CA PRO A 428 3.18 -0.23 -29.00
C PRO A 428 2.58 1.03 -28.40
N LEU A 429 1.54 0.85 -27.58
CA LEU A 429 0.93 1.96 -26.88
C LEU A 429 1.97 2.50 -25.90
N ALA A 430 2.52 3.66 -26.21
CA ALA A 430 3.13 4.53 -25.21
C ALA A 430 1.99 5.02 -24.31
N VAL A 431 1.57 4.16 -23.38
CA VAL A 431 0.65 4.56 -22.31
C VAL A 431 1.30 5.77 -21.67
N ALA A 432 0.57 6.89 -21.63
CA ALA A 432 1.11 8.21 -21.36
C ALA A 432 2.14 8.17 -20.24
N GLN A 433 3.25 8.91 -20.40
CA GLN A 433 4.22 9.08 -19.32
C GLN A 433 3.44 9.38 -18.05
N ILE A 434 3.51 8.44 -17.11
CA ILE A 434 2.85 8.60 -15.82
C ILE A 434 3.40 9.92 -15.27
N ALA A 435 2.52 10.91 -15.11
CA ALA A 435 2.91 12.21 -14.60
C ALA A 435 3.80 11.97 -13.39
N LYS A 436 5.04 12.50 -13.44
CA LYS A 436 6.03 12.28 -12.38
C LYS A 436 5.32 12.56 -11.06
N PRO A 437 5.30 11.62 -10.10
CA PRO A 437 4.64 11.86 -8.83
C PRO A 437 5.21 13.17 -8.29
N ALA A 438 4.35 14.13 -7.96
CA ALA A 438 4.69 15.52 -7.62
C ALA A 438 5.49 15.67 -6.31
N SER A 439 6.20 14.63 -5.88
CA SER A 439 6.82 14.52 -4.56
C SER A 439 7.78 13.31 -4.43
N SER A 440 8.68 13.14 -5.41
CA SER A 440 9.84 12.24 -5.29
C SER A 440 10.71 12.63 -4.09
N VAL A 441 11.27 11.66 -3.37
CA VAL A 441 12.22 11.92 -2.27
C VAL A 441 13.57 12.37 -2.82
N LEU A 442 14.02 11.73 -3.89
CA LEU A 442 15.20 12.16 -4.62
C LEU A 442 14.93 13.46 -5.38
N PRO A 443 15.91 14.38 -5.45
CA PRO A 443 15.82 15.52 -6.32
C PRO A 443 15.72 15.11 -7.80
N PRO A 444 14.95 15.85 -8.61
CA PRO A 444 14.86 15.60 -10.03
C PRO A 444 16.21 15.83 -10.70
N VAL A 445 16.67 14.85 -11.48
CA VAL A 445 17.93 14.92 -12.23
C VAL A 445 17.62 15.25 -13.70
N GLY A 446 18.34 16.22 -14.28
CA GLY A 446 18.30 16.51 -15.72
C GLY A 446 17.12 17.35 -16.22
N LEU A 447 16.38 18.07 -15.35
CA LEU A 447 15.32 19.00 -15.76
C LEU A 447 15.73 20.48 -15.60
N PRO A 448 15.34 21.38 -16.53
CA PRO A 448 15.73 22.79 -16.50
C PRO A 448 15.16 23.61 -15.32
N GLU A 449 13.98 23.25 -14.80
CA GLU A 449 13.23 24.07 -13.84
C GLU A 449 13.69 23.92 -12.37
N ASP A 450 14.51 22.92 -12.03
CA ASP A 450 14.92 22.58 -10.65
C ASP A 450 16.45 22.68 -10.38
N GLY A 451 17.17 23.45 -11.21
CA GLY A 451 18.64 23.43 -11.26
C GLY A 451 19.39 23.84 -9.98
N ALA A 452 18.74 24.39 -8.96
CA ALA A 452 19.41 24.73 -7.69
C ALA A 452 19.76 23.49 -6.85
N GLN A 453 18.81 22.58 -6.66
CA GLN A 453 19.01 21.38 -5.84
C GLN A 453 20.02 20.42 -6.47
N GLU A 454 19.97 20.30 -7.80
CA GLU A 454 20.94 19.49 -8.55
C GLU A 454 22.35 20.08 -8.45
N ARG A 455 22.51 21.40 -8.55
CA ARG A 455 23.81 22.06 -8.36
C ARG A 455 24.36 21.85 -6.96
N ASP A 456 23.56 22.09 -5.93
CA ASP A 456 24.00 21.94 -4.53
C ASP A 456 24.33 20.48 -4.19
N ARG A 457 23.63 19.52 -4.82
CA ARG A 457 23.99 18.10 -4.79
C ARG A 457 25.32 17.81 -5.47
N GLN A 458 25.57 18.35 -6.66
CA GLN A 458 26.85 18.16 -7.36
C GLN A 458 28.03 18.76 -6.57
N VAL A 459 27.84 19.92 -5.94
CA VAL A 459 28.84 20.54 -5.05
C VAL A 459 29.13 19.64 -3.85
N ALA A 460 28.10 19.06 -3.24
CA ALA A 460 28.26 18.11 -2.15
C ALA A 460 29.02 16.84 -2.59
N LEU A 461 28.71 16.28 -3.75
CA LEU A 461 29.43 15.13 -4.31
C LEU A 461 30.91 15.46 -4.59
N ALA A 462 31.20 16.64 -5.14
CA ALA A 462 32.58 17.09 -5.34
C ALA A 462 33.33 17.25 -4.01
N THR A 463 32.64 17.73 -2.97
CA THR A 463 33.19 17.84 -1.61
C THR A 463 33.48 16.46 -1.01
N ALA A 464 32.57 15.49 -1.18
CA ALA A 464 32.76 14.11 -0.74
C ALA A 464 33.99 13.47 -1.40
N LEU A 465 34.16 13.66 -2.72
CA LEU A 465 35.32 13.18 -3.46
C LEU A 465 36.62 13.77 -2.92
N ARG A 466 36.65 15.09 -2.68
CA ARG A 466 37.82 15.76 -2.09
C ARG A 466 38.16 15.18 -0.71
N LEU A 467 37.18 15.07 0.18
CA LEU A 467 37.39 14.57 1.54
C LEU A 467 37.93 13.14 1.56
N GLN A 468 37.47 12.25 0.67
CA GLN A 468 38.04 10.91 0.55
C GLN A 468 39.48 10.91 0.03
N SER A 469 39.82 11.81 -0.90
CA SER A 469 41.18 11.91 -1.45
C SER A 469 42.20 12.47 -0.46
N GLU A 470 41.75 13.26 0.53
CA GLU A 470 42.60 13.81 1.60
C GLU A 470 42.83 12.78 2.75
N GLY A 471 42.04 11.70 2.80
CA GLY A 471 42.19 10.59 3.74
C GLY A 471 43.24 9.56 3.31
N ASP A 472 43.46 8.54 4.12
CA ASP A 472 44.38 7.42 3.84
C ASP A 472 43.86 6.40 2.79
N GLY A 473 42.81 6.78 2.04
CA GLY A 473 42.13 5.94 1.06
C GLY A 473 41.14 4.92 1.63
N LYS A 474 41.01 4.80 2.96
CA LYS A 474 40.12 3.83 3.64
C LYS A 474 38.87 4.46 4.26
N GLN A 475 38.55 5.69 3.88
CA GLN A 475 37.43 6.44 4.45
C GLN A 475 36.14 6.20 3.66
N ALA A 476 35.01 6.28 4.37
CA ALA A 476 33.69 6.36 3.81
C ALA A 476 33.20 7.81 3.87
N THR A 477 32.16 8.16 3.09
CA THR A 477 31.51 9.46 3.21
C THR A 477 30.02 9.32 3.49
N LEU A 478 29.50 10.23 4.31
CA LEU A 478 28.06 10.40 4.51
C LEU A 478 27.66 11.74 3.91
N MET A 479 26.61 11.72 3.09
CA MET A 479 25.92 12.92 2.63
C MET A 479 24.48 12.87 3.12
N VAL A 480 24.02 13.97 3.71
CA VAL A 480 22.61 14.15 4.07
C VAL A 480 22.08 15.37 3.34
N MET A 481 20.96 15.18 2.64
CA MET A 481 20.21 16.27 2.03
C MET A 481 18.80 16.30 2.63
N ALA A 482 18.43 17.42 3.24
CA ALA A 482 17.08 17.65 3.74
C ALA A 482 16.39 18.70 2.88
N ARG A 483 15.20 18.38 2.35
CA ARG A 483 14.46 19.25 1.43
C ARG A 483 12.98 19.32 1.73
N ALA A 484 12.36 20.45 1.38
CA ALA A 484 10.93 20.56 1.17
C ALA A 484 10.58 20.16 -0.27
N ALA A 485 9.33 19.78 -0.51
CA ALA A 485 8.77 19.73 -1.87
C ALA A 485 7.39 20.37 -1.85
N SER A 486 7.18 21.35 -2.74
CA SER A 486 5.88 21.96 -2.96
C SER A 486 5.02 21.06 -3.87
N SER A 487 3.74 20.87 -3.52
CA SER A 487 2.77 20.30 -4.44
C SER A 487 2.35 21.37 -5.46
N ALA A 488 3.23 21.62 -6.43
CA ALA A 488 2.97 22.16 -7.76
C ALA A 488 2.36 23.57 -7.98
N GLU A 489 2.00 24.40 -6.98
CA GLU A 489 1.42 25.74 -7.33
C GLU A 489 1.99 26.95 -6.57
N VAL A 490 2.65 26.77 -5.42
CA VAL A 490 3.34 27.87 -4.71
C VAL A 490 4.61 27.33 -4.05
N PRO A 491 5.81 27.87 -4.35
CA PRO A 491 7.03 27.54 -3.63
C PRO A 491 6.85 27.82 -2.15
N GLN A 492 7.12 26.84 -1.29
CA GLN A 492 7.05 27.05 0.15
C GLN A 492 8.33 27.69 0.65
N GLN A 493 8.32 29.02 0.67
CA GLN A 493 9.30 29.82 1.37
C GLN A 493 9.05 29.71 2.89
N ASN A 494 10.12 29.77 3.70
CA ASN A 494 10.10 29.74 5.17
C ASN A 494 9.93 28.37 5.87
N ILE A 495 10.14 27.25 5.18
CA ILE A 495 10.24 25.94 5.83
C ILE A 495 11.72 25.59 6.01
N ALA A 496 12.09 25.16 7.21
CA ALA A 496 13.43 24.67 7.52
C ALA A 496 13.45 23.12 7.55
N PRO A 497 13.50 22.42 6.40
CA PRO A 497 13.44 20.96 6.37
C PRO A 497 14.64 20.27 7.07
N TRP A 498 15.73 21.00 7.26
CA TRP A 498 16.94 20.59 7.99
C TRP A 498 16.81 20.67 9.51
N ARG A 499 15.77 21.31 10.03
CA ARG A 499 15.57 21.48 11.46
C ARG A 499 15.45 20.12 12.15
N ASP A 500 16.15 19.97 13.27
CA ASP A 500 16.19 18.74 14.06
C ASP A 500 16.62 17.48 13.26
N VAL A 501 17.39 17.65 12.17
CA VAL A 501 17.99 16.54 11.40
C VAL A 501 19.49 16.48 11.68
N GLN A 502 19.96 15.33 12.16
CA GLN A 502 21.36 15.10 12.49
C GLN A 502 21.79 13.65 12.27
N VAL A 503 23.10 13.41 12.13
CA VAL A 503 23.69 12.08 12.13
C VAL A 503 24.54 11.92 13.38
N VAL A 504 24.36 10.81 14.09
CA VAL A 504 25.17 10.41 15.23
C VAL A 504 25.88 9.08 14.96
N ASP A 505 26.97 8.81 15.66
CA ASP A 505 27.68 7.52 15.61
C ASP A 505 27.08 6.49 16.58
N ALA A 506 27.75 5.33 16.71
CA ALA A 506 27.37 4.24 17.60
C ALA A 506 27.28 4.63 19.08
N ASP A 507 28.07 5.62 19.50
CA ASP A 507 28.23 6.11 20.86
C ASP A 507 27.42 7.41 21.10
N ASP A 508 26.50 7.74 20.18
CA ASP A 508 25.66 8.94 20.21
C ASP A 508 26.42 10.28 20.07
N ASN A 509 27.66 10.26 19.60
CA ASN A 509 28.39 11.49 19.29
C ASN A 509 27.86 12.10 17.98
N LEU A 510 27.74 13.43 17.95
CA LEU A 510 27.29 14.16 16.78
C LEU A 510 28.34 14.13 15.66
N VAL A 511 27.93 13.66 14.47
CA VAL A 511 28.77 13.56 13.26
C VAL A 511 28.38 14.62 12.24
N ILE A 512 27.08 14.77 11.95
CA ILE A 512 26.55 15.80 11.05
C ILE A 512 25.40 16.53 11.76
N SER A 513 25.43 17.87 11.75
CA SER A 513 24.27 18.69 12.11
C SER A 513 23.78 19.43 10.88
N MET A 514 22.54 19.19 10.47
CA MET A 514 21.94 19.99 9.38
C MET A 514 21.59 21.41 9.84
N GLU A 515 21.61 21.67 11.16
CA GLU A 515 21.44 23.00 11.74
C GLU A 515 22.74 23.82 11.79
N ARG A 516 23.90 23.16 11.77
CA ARG A 516 25.21 23.80 11.91
C ARG A 516 26.16 23.23 10.86
N GLY A 517 26.51 24.01 9.85
CA GLY A 517 27.50 23.62 8.84
C GLY A 517 26.96 23.02 7.55
N SER A 518 25.64 23.05 7.31
CA SER A 518 25.05 22.68 6.01
C SER A 518 25.07 23.86 5.02
N ALA A 519 25.35 23.61 3.75
CA ALA A 519 25.01 24.55 2.68
C ALA A 519 23.48 24.62 2.56
N ARG A 520 22.89 25.82 2.57
CA ARG A 520 21.44 26.03 2.57
C ARG A 520 21.02 26.90 1.41
N ASN A 521 19.83 26.60 0.90
CA ASN A 521 19.18 27.40 -0.12
C ASN A 521 17.70 27.56 0.24
N THR A 522 17.25 28.82 0.24
CA THR A 522 15.87 29.22 0.57
C THR A 522 15.20 29.99 -0.58
N ASP A 523 15.86 30.10 -1.73
CA ASP A 523 15.40 30.95 -2.85
C ASP A 523 14.22 30.31 -3.60
N ALA A 524 14.04 28.99 -3.46
CA ALA A 524 12.96 28.19 -4.02
C ALA A 524 12.46 27.17 -2.96
N ASP A 525 12.17 25.93 -3.36
CA ASP A 525 11.95 24.83 -2.42
C ASP A 525 13.18 24.68 -1.50
N SER A 526 12.98 25.04 -0.23
CA SER A 526 14.05 25.13 0.76
C SER A 526 14.75 23.78 0.93
N HIS A 527 16.08 23.79 0.96
CA HIS A 527 16.87 22.59 1.18
C HIS A 527 18.22 22.89 1.82
N ALA A 528 18.83 21.85 2.38
CA ALA A 528 20.18 21.88 2.90
C ALA A 528 20.92 20.58 2.57
N CYS A 529 22.24 20.69 2.40
CA CYS A 529 23.12 19.55 2.18
C CYS A 529 24.34 19.63 3.10
N ALA A 530 24.73 18.49 3.67
CA ALA A 530 25.95 18.35 4.46
C ALA A 530 26.67 17.05 4.10
N VAL A 531 28.00 17.10 4.13
CA VAL A 531 28.88 15.98 3.80
C VAL A 531 29.95 15.86 4.86
N GLN A 532 30.25 14.64 5.29
CA GLN A 532 31.30 14.34 6.25
C GLN A 532 32.05 13.06 5.87
N ALA A 533 33.38 13.09 5.93
CA ALA A 533 34.18 11.87 5.90
C ALA A 533 34.13 11.17 7.25
N VAL A 534 33.97 9.86 7.22
CA VAL A 534 33.76 9.02 8.39
C VAL A 534 34.53 7.71 8.25
N THR A 535 34.80 7.05 9.38
CA THR A 535 35.28 5.68 9.38
C THR A 535 34.17 4.73 8.93
N PRO A 536 34.46 3.64 8.19
CA PRO A 536 33.46 2.62 7.90
C PRO A 536 32.81 2.07 9.18
N GLY A 537 31.49 1.98 9.23
CA GLY A 537 30.78 1.64 10.46
C GLY A 537 29.29 1.99 10.43
N ALA A 538 28.63 1.80 11.58
CA ALA A 538 27.23 2.12 11.76
C ALA A 538 27.05 3.54 12.30
N TYR A 539 26.17 4.29 11.66
CA TYR A 539 25.73 5.63 12.02
C TYR A 539 24.20 5.68 12.05
N TYR A 540 23.63 6.72 12.64
CA TYR A 540 22.19 6.85 12.77
C TYR A 540 21.72 8.22 12.32
N LEU A 541 20.80 8.26 11.36
CA LEU A 541 20.08 9.49 11.03
C LEU A 541 18.99 9.70 12.08
N ARG A 542 19.17 10.73 12.91
CA ARG A 542 18.25 11.13 13.98
C ARG A 542 17.42 12.32 13.53
N GLN A 543 16.12 12.22 13.71
CA GLN A 543 15.14 13.23 13.28
C GLN A 543 14.13 13.45 14.39
N LYS A 544 13.84 14.71 14.74
CA LYS A 544 12.62 15.01 15.48
C LYS A 544 11.43 15.01 14.53
N VAL A 545 10.36 14.35 14.95
CA VAL A 545 9.05 14.43 14.32
C VAL A 545 8.27 15.54 15.02
N ASP A 546 7.60 16.40 14.27
CA ASP A 546 6.73 17.43 14.85
C ASP A 546 5.62 16.76 15.67
N ASN A 547 5.49 17.15 16.94
CA ASN A 547 4.59 16.56 17.96
C ASN A 547 4.78 15.05 18.24
N GLY A 548 5.81 14.43 17.66
CA GLY A 548 6.08 12.99 17.82
C GLY A 548 7.42 12.67 18.47
N PRO A 549 7.79 11.38 18.51
CA PRO A 549 9.06 10.94 19.08
C PRO A 549 10.26 11.38 18.22
N VAL A 550 11.43 11.41 18.84
CA VAL A 550 12.70 11.42 18.12
C VAL A 550 12.87 10.03 17.49
N ILE A 551 13.06 9.98 16.18
CA ILE A 551 13.26 8.74 15.44
C ILE A 551 14.69 8.61 14.95
N GLU A 552 15.14 7.37 14.84
CA GLU A 552 16.43 6.98 14.30
C GLU A 552 16.30 5.89 13.26
N GLN A 553 17.20 5.90 12.30
CA GLN A 553 17.37 4.85 11.30
C GLN A 553 18.85 4.60 11.04
N SER A 554 19.18 3.36 10.69
CA SER A 554 20.58 2.95 10.44
C SER A 554 21.11 3.52 9.12
N LEU A 555 22.36 3.97 9.15
CA LEU A 555 23.19 4.35 8.01
C LEU A 555 24.49 3.54 8.09
N ILE A 556 24.73 2.66 7.12
CA ILE A 556 25.93 1.80 7.12
C ILE A 556 26.97 2.37 6.15
N ALA A 557 28.00 3.01 6.71
CA ALA A 557 29.10 3.58 5.93
C ALA A 557 30.10 2.47 5.54
N CYS A 558 30.41 2.36 4.25
CA CYS A 558 31.30 1.34 3.70
C CYS A 558 32.56 1.99 3.11
N GLU A 559 33.71 1.32 3.25
CA GLU A 559 34.99 1.79 2.71
C GLU A 559 34.88 2.11 1.20
N SER A 560 35.42 3.26 0.79
CA SER A 560 35.39 3.74 -0.60
C SER A 560 34.00 4.02 -1.19
N TRP A 561 32.95 4.07 -0.35
CA TRP A 561 31.60 4.45 -0.75
C TRP A 561 31.14 5.74 -0.08
N GLY A 562 30.36 6.53 -0.82
CA GLY A 562 29.50 7.57 -0.29
C GLY A 562 28.09 7.02 -0.09
N LEU A 563 27.57 7.13 1.14
CA LEU A 563 26.16 6.88 1.45
C LEU A 563 25.41 8.20 1.48
N GLU A 564 24.38 8.31 0.66
CA GLU A 564 23.58 9.50 0.45
C GLU A 564 22.18 9.27 1.05
N ALA A 565 21.83 10.07 2.06
CA ALA A 565 20.52 10.05 2.69
C ALA A 565 19.72 11.30 2.31
N TYR A 566 18.59 11.10 1.63
CA TYR A 566 17.67 12.16 1.24
C TYR A 566 16.46 12.15 2.15
N VAL A 567 16.22 13.27 2.82
CA VAL A 567 15.09 13.50 3.72
C VAL A 567 14.13 14.49 3.07
N LEU A 568 12.93 14.03 2.77
CA LEU A 568 11.85 14.87 2.28
C LEU A 568 10.85 15.18 3.40
N ARG A 569 10.70 16.48 3.71
CA ARG A 569 9.66 17.03 4.57
C ARG A 569 8.55 17.63 3.69
N ARG A 570 7.41 16.95 3.61
CA ARG A 570 6.23 17.49 2.91
C ARG A 570 5.46 18.40 3.84
N THR A 571 4.63 19.27 3.32
CA THR A 571 3.55 19.96 4.04
C THR A 571 2.25 19.65 3.34
N GLN A 572 1.12 19.75 4.03
CA GLN A 572 -0.16 19.78 3.33
C GLN A 572 -0.50 21.21 2.86
N PRO A 573 -1.27 21.36 1.78
CA PRO A 573 -1.81 22.67 1.38
C PRO A 573 -2.56 23.33 2.56
N GLY A 574 -2.17 24.55 2.92
CA GLY A 574 -2.75 25.30 4.04
C GLY A 574 -2.07 25.09 5.40
N GLU A 575 -1.18 24.11 5.52
CA GLU A 575 -0.36 23.90 6.73
C GLU A 575 0.94 24.70 6.68
N HIS A 576 1.33 25.26 7.83
CA HIS A 576 2.59 26.01 8.00
C HIS A 576 3.71 25.14 8.59
N ALA A 577 3.42 23.87 8.88
CA ALA A 577 4.34 22.91 9.49
C ALA A 577 4.51 21.68 8.58
N PRO A 578 5.71 21.09 8.51
CA PRO A 578 5.92 19.86 7.78
C PRO A 578 5.15 18.68 8.39
N SER A 579 4.75 17.75 7.53
CA SER A 579 4.16 16.47 7.84
C SER A 579 4.97 15.74 8.91
N ALA A 580 4.25 15.16 9.87
CA ALA A 580 4.79 14.37 10.97
C ALA A 580 5.60 13.12 10.52
N ARG A 581 5.66 12.76 9.23
CA ARG A 581 6.45 11.59 8.79
C ARG A 581 7.42 11.96 7.67
N PRO A 582 8.73 12.10 7.96
CA PRO A 582 9.71 12.33 6.92
C PRO A 582 9.78 11.12 5.99
N ARG A 583 10.01 11.37 4.70
CA ARG A 583 10.30 10.30 3.73
C ARG A 583 11.80 10.25 3.50
N VAL A 584 12.35 9.04 3.53
CA VAL A 584 13.79 8.82 3.33
C VAL A 584 14.03 7.96 2.10
N SER A 585 15.01 8.37 1.30
CA SER A 585 15.67 7.54 0.28
C SER A 585 17.15 7.44 0.60
N LEU A 586 17.73 6.27 0.33
CA LEU A 586 19.15 6.01 0.48
C LEU A 586 19.73 5.66 -0.90
N MET A 587 20.86 6.25 -1.23
CA MET A 587 21.66 5.89 -2.41
C MET A 587 23.10 5.62 -1.97
N MET A 588 23.78 4.72 -2.67
CA MET A 588 25.23 4.53 -2.51
C MET A 588 25.92 4.78 -3.83
N ARG A 589 27.00 5.56 -3.79
CA ARG A 589 27.78 5.89 -4.98
C ARG A 589 29.26 5.93 -4.61
N ARG A 590 30.14 5.56 -5.54
CA ARG A 590 31.56 5.91 -5.40
C ARG A 590 31.71 7.41 -5.67
N PRO A 591 32.57 8.15 -4.96
CA PRO A 591 32.59 9.60 -5.15
C PRO A 591 33.03 10.08 -6.53
N ASP A 592 33.74 9.25 -7.30
CA ASP A 592 34.13 9.50 -8.68
C ASP A 592 33.02 9.19 -9.70
N GLN A 593 31.99 8.47 -9.28
CA GLN A 593 30.87 8.09 -10.13
C GLN A 593 29.85 9.23 -10.21
N GLN A 594 29.39 9.52 -11.44
CA GLN A 594 28.35 10.51 -11.67
C GLN A 594 26.94 9.95 -11.36
N PRO A 595 25.98 10.81 -11.01
CA PRO A 595 24.57 10.45 -10.87
C PRO A 595 23.99 9.84 -12.15
N ASP A 596 23.19 8.78 -12.00
CA ASP A 596 22.50 8.11 -13.10
C ASP A 596 21.00 8.20 -12.86
N ALA A 597 20.35 9.13 -13.55
CA ALA A 597 18.93 9.42 -13.39
C ALA A 597 18.04 8.20 -13.65
N THR A 598 18.43 7.34 -14.59
CA THR A 598 17.66 6.14 -14.95
C THR A 598 17.76 5.11 -13.84
N LEU A 599 18.98 4.80 -13.39
CA LEU A 599 19.20 3.86 -12.30
C LEU A 599 18.56 4.34 -10.99
N GLU A 600 18.68 5.63 -10.66
CA GLU A 600 18.08 6.23 -9.46
C GLU A 600 16.55 6.12 -9.46
N LYS A 601 15.90 6.37 -10.61
CA LYS A 601 14.46 6.15 -10.79
C LYS A 601 14.07 4.69 -10.55
N ILE A 602 14.85 3.75 -11.08
CA ILE A 602 14.62 2.31 -10.90
C ILE A 602 14.75 1.93 -9.42
N ILE A 603 15.80 2.39 -8.74
CA ILE A 603 16.02 2.12 -7.31
C ILE A 603 14.87 2.69 -6.48
N GLU A 604 14.42 3.92 -6.73
CA GLU A 604 13.29 4.50 -6.01
C GLU A 604 11.98 3.76 -6.24
N THR A 605 11.73 3.34 -7.48
CA THR A 605 10.53 2.58 -7.83
C THR A 605 10.54 1.21 -7.16
N ALA A 606 11.70 0.54 -7.15
CA ALA A 606 11.90 -0.72 -6.47
C ALA A 606 11.83 -0.60 -4.94
N ARG A 607 12.34 0.49 -4.36
CA ARG A 607 12.21 0.81 -2.94
C ARG A 607 10.75 0.96 -2.53
N LEU A 608 9.95 1.69 -3.32
CA LEU A 608 8.51 1.83 -3.10
C LEU A 608 7.79 0.47 -3.23
N ALA A 609 8.14 -0.34 -4.23
CA ALA A 609 7.58 -1.68 -4.37
C ALA A 609 7.92 -2.58 -3.18
N LEU A 610 9.13 -2.50 -2.65
CA LEU A 610 9.52 -3.22 -1.44
C LEU A 610 8.77 -2.72 -0.20
N ALA A 611 8.60 -1.40 -0.09
CA ALA A 611 7.78 -0.77 0.95
C ALA A 611 6.32 -1.24 0.91
N ASP A 612 5.84 -1.55 -0.29
CA ASP A 612 4.48 -2.01 -0.57
C ASP A 612 4.38 -3.55 -0.65
N GLU A 613 5.49 -4.28 -0.52
CA GLU A 613 5.54 -5.75 -0.72
C GLU A 613 4.95 -6.21 -2.07
N ARG A 614 5.16 -5.42 -3.13
CA ARG A 614 4.72 -5.73 -4.51
C ARG A 614 5.71 -6.65 -5.23
N ARG A 615 5.18 -7.48 -6.15
CA ARG A 615 5.95 -8.38 -7.02
C ARG A 615 6.24 -7.66 -8.34
N ILE A 616 7.46 -7.17 -8.51
CA ILE A 616 7.80 -6.34 -9.67
C ILE A 616 9.01 -6.84 -10.46
N LEU A 617 9.61 -7.99 -10.11
CA LEU A 617 10.85 -8.43 -10.75
C LEU A 617 10.55 -9.02 -12.14
N SER A 618 10.65 -8.17 -13.16
CA SER A 618 10.81 -8.57 -14.56
C SER A 618 12.22 -9.13 -14.82
N PRO A 619 12.44 -9.89 -15.90
CA PRO A 619 13.79 -10.33 -16.28
C PRO A 619 14.80 -9.17 -16.39
N GLU A 620 14.37 -8.04 -16.94
CA GLU A 620 15.18 -6.82 -17.05
C GLU A 620 15.51 -6.23 -15.67
N LEU A 621 14.51 -6.17 -14.78
CA LEU A 621 14.72 -5.64 -13.43
C LEU A 621 15.55 -6.58 -12.56
N GLU A 622 15.40 -7.90 -12.71
CA GLU A 622 16.28 -8.89 -12.09
C GLU A 622 17.73 -8.70 -12.55
N ASP A 623 17.94 -8.44 -13.84
CA ASP A 623 19.30 -8.24 -14.35
C ASP A 623 19.94 -7.01 -13.68
N ILE A 624 19.22 -5.90 -13.63
CA ILE A 624 19.68 -4.64 -13.03
C ILE A 624 19.90 -4.78 -11.51
N LEU A 625 18.93 -5.35 -10.79
CA LEU A 625 18.94 -5.38 -9.32
C LEU A 625 19.66 -6.58 -8.72
N LEU A 626 19.80 -7.70 -9.42
CA LEU A 626 20.40 -8.93 -8.87
C LEU A 626 21.67 -9.34 -9.61
N ARG A 627 21.59 -9.50 -10.93
CA ARG A 627 22.63 -10.18 -11.72
C ARG A 627 23.79 -9.28 -12.07
N ASN A 628 23.54 -8.02 -12.40
CA ASN A 628 24.52 -7.01 -12.81
C ASN A 628 24.50 -5.78 -11.90
N CYS A 629 23.97 -5.94 -10.69
CA CYS A 629 23.95 -4.91 -9.66
C CYS A 629 25.34 -4.32 -9.41
N THR A 630 25.48 -3.02 -9.68
CA THR A 630 26.66 -2.20 -9.36
C THR A 630 26.45 -1.30 -8.14
N ASN A 631 25.19 -1.05 -7.77
CA ASN A 631 24.81 -0.21 -6.63
C ASN A 631 24.39 -1.09 -5.43
N PRO A 632 25.06 -1.03 -4.28
CA PRO A 632 24.76 -1.89 -3.14
C PRO A 632 23.30 -1.79 -2.63
N ILE A 633 22.73 -0.59 -2.62
CA ILE A 633 21.32 -0.38 -2.19
C ILE A 633 20.36 -1.07 -3.18
N ALA A 634 20.64 -0.97 -4.48
CA ALA A 634 19.85 -1.66 -5.51
C ALA A 634 19.87 -3.18 -5.29
N GLY A 635 21.05 -3.75 -5.02
CA GLY A 635 21.22 -5.18 -4.74
C GLY A 635 20.48 -5.66 -3.50
N MET A 636 20.52 -4.88 -2.42
CA MET A 636 19.80 -5.19 -1.19
C MET A 636 18.28 -5.14 -1.40
N ILE A 637 17.78 -4.12 -2.12
CA ILE A 637 16.36 -4.02 -2.47
C ILE A 637 15.94 -5.19 -3.35
N GLY A 638 16.72 -5.52 -4.39
CA GLY A 638 16.47 -6.65 -5.28
C GLY A 638 16.38 -7.98 -4.52
N GLY A 639 17.35 -8.25 -3.63
CA GLY A 639 17.35 -9.46 -2.81
C GLY A 639 16.11 -9.58 -1.93
N HIS A 640 15.66 -8.47 -1.32
CA HIS A 640 14.41 -8.48 -0.54
C HIS A 640 13.16 -8.60 -1.39
N LEU A 641 13.11 -8.01 -2.59
CA LEU A 641 12.00 -8.19 -3.53
C LEU A 641 11.87 -9.66 -3.97
N LEU A 642 13.01 -10.34 -4.19
CA LEU A 642 13.00 -11.77 -4.53
C LEU A 642 12.45 -12.62 -3.38
N LEU A 643 12.75 -12.25 -2.12
CA LEU A 643 12.14 -12.89 -0.94
C LEU A 643 10.64 -12.62 -0.85
N VAL A 644 10.17 -11.42 -1.20
CA VAL A 644 8.73 -11.10 -1.26
C VAL A 644 8.02 -11.95 -2.32
N GLU A 645 8.64 -12.16 -3.49
CA GLU A 645 8.08 -13.06 -4.50
C GLU A 645 8.03 -14.51 -4.03
N ARG A 646 9.08 -15.00 -3.36
CA ARG A 646 9.15 -16.35 -2.79
C ARG A 646 8.11 -16.62 -1.71
N GLU A 647 7.79 -15.62 -0.90
CA GLU A 647 6.71 -15.72 0.10
C GLU A 647 5.34 -15.98 -0.55
N ARG A 648 5.15 -15.52 -1.80
CA ARG A 648 3.90 -15.67 -2.56
C ARG A 648 3.92 -16.85 -3.53
N ASP A 649 5.09 -17.19 -4.04
CA ASP A 649 5.33 -18.32 -4.92
C ASP A 649 6.44 -19.21 -4.33
N PRO A 650 6.06 -20.25 -3.56
CA PRO A 650 7.01 -21.22 -3.02
C PRO A 650 7.75 -22.03 -4.10
N GLY A 651 7.45 -21.85 -5.39
CA GLY A 651 8.19 -22.40 -6.53
C GLY A 651 9.26 -21.45 -7.08
N ARG A 652 9.25 -20.16 -6.70
CA ARG A 652 10.14 -19.13 -7.25
C ARG A 652 11.62 -19.50 -7.13
N ASP A 653 12.34 -19.43 -8.25
CA ASP A 653 13.80 -19.65 -8.28
C ASP A 653 14.53 -18.61 -7.41
N MET A 654 15.38 -19.12 -6.51
CA MET A 654 16.15 -18.32 -5.56
C MET A 654 17.63 -18.23 -5.92
N SER A 655 18.06 -18.77 -7.06
CA SER A 655 19.46 -18.73 -7.52
C SER A 655 20.00 -17.29 -7.61
N GLY A 656 19.15 -16.34 -8.01
CA GLY A 656 19.47 -14.91 -8.04
C GLY A 656 19.87 -14.34 -6.68
N LEU A 657 19.41 -14.94 -5.57
CA LEU A 657 19.80 -14.50 -4.22
C LEU A 657 21.27 -14.81 -3.92
N ASP A 658 21.75 -15.99 -4.29
CA ASP A 658 23.15 -16.37 -4.11
C ASP A 658 24.08 -15.49 -4.95
N VAL A 659 23.64 -15.15 -6.17
CA VAL A 659 24.35 -14.24 -7.08
C VAL A 659 24.46 -12.85 -6.47
N VAL A 660 23.34 -12.26 -6.03
CA VAL A 660 23.35 -10.89 -5.50
C VAL A 660 24.11 -10.80 -4.19
N VAL A 661 24.00 -11.78 -3.27
CA VAL A 661 24.77 -11.77 -2.02
C VAL A 661 26.27 -11.89 -2.29
N THR A 662 26.68 -12.74 -3.22
CA THR A 662 28.10 -12.87 -3.60
C THR A 662 28.65 -11.56 -4.16
N ARG A 663 27.85 -10.84 -4.96
CA ARG A 663 28.24 -9.53 -5.49
C ARG A 663 28.28 -8.47 -4.40
N LEU A 664 27.25 -8.38 -3.56
CA LEU A 664 27.20 -7.42 -2.47
C LEU A 664 28.40 -7.55 -1.54
N ARG A 665 28.82 -8.78 -1.20
CA ARG A 665 30.03 -9.01 -0.40
C ARG A 665 31.31 -8.46 -1.05
N LYS A 666 31.41 -8.53 -2.38
CA LYS A 666 32.52 -7.92 -3.12
C LYS A 666 32.45 -6.39 -3.13
N LEU A 667 31.25 -5.80 -3.04
CA LEU A 667 31.03 -4.36 -3.09
C LEU A 667 31.19 -3.69 -1.71
N VAL A 668 30.61 -4.27 -0.66
CA VAL A 668 30.50 -3.66 0.68
C VAL A 668 31.08 -4.52 1.81
N GLY A 669 31.74 -5.62 1.47
CA GLY A 669 32.36 -6.53 2.43
C GLY A 669 31.39 -7.52 3.08
N ASP A 670 31.94 -8.41 3.90
CA ASP A 670 31.18 -9.50 4.54
C ASP A 670 30.42 -9.09 5.80
N HIS A 671 30.73 -7.91 6.36
CA HIS A 671 30.19 -7.45 7.65
C HIS A 671 28.94 -6.57 7.53
N HIS A 672 28.47 -6.29 6.31
CA HIS A 672 27.28 -5.45 6.11
C HIS A 672 26.01 -6.16 6.64
N PRO A 673 25.26 -5.57 7.58
CA PRO A 673 24.16 -6.25 8.28
C PRO A 673 23.01 -6.69 7.36
N ASP A 674 22.65 -5.90 6.34
CA ASP A 674 21.63 -6.30 5.36
C ASP A 674 22.09 -7.45 4.45
N VAL A 675 23.38 -7.49 4.09
CA VAL A 675 23.96 -8.60 3.32
C VAL A 675 24.02 -9.86 4.17
N ALA A 676 24.31 -9.71 5.48
CA ALA A 676 24.21 -10.78 6.46
C ALA A 676 22.81 -11.38 6.55
N ALA A 677 21.80 -10.52 6.58
CA ALA A 677 20.41 -10.91 6.62
C ALA A 677 19.98 -11.69 5.36
N LEU A 678 20.27 -11.17 4.17
CA LEU A 678 19.98 -11.83 2.90
C LEU A 678 20.72 -13.16 2.78
N GLY A 679 21.99 -13.20 3.18
CA GLY A 679 22.81 -14.41 3.16
C GLY A 679 22.22 -15.55 4.01
N GLN A 680 21.44 -15.28 5.05
CA GLN A 680 20.73 -16.32 5.80
C GLN A 680 19.70 -17.08 4.97
N GLN A 681 19.21 -16.47 3.88
CA GLN A 681 18.22 -17.06 2.99
C GLN A 681 18.84 -17.69 1.73
N CYS A 682 20.16 -17.55 1.51
CA CYS A 682 20.86 -18.17 0.39
C CYS A 682 20.76 -19.70 0.40
N ALA A 683 20.76 -20.32 -0.78
CA ALA A 683 20.82 -21.77 -0.92
C ALA A 683 22.21 -22.30 -0.53
N THR A 684 23.26 -21.60 -0.95
CA THR A 684 24.66 -21.96 -0.69
C THR A 684 25.04 -21.77 0.79
N ALA A 685 25.49 -22.84 1.45
CA ALA A 685 25.80 -22.82 2.88
C ALA A 685 26.95 -21.88 3.28
N SER A 686 27.96 -21.68 2.41
CA SER A 686 29.06 -20.74 2.68
C SER A 686 28.60 -19.28 2.69
N LEU A 687 27.52 -18.95 1.97
CA LEU A 687 26.91 -17.62 1.97
C LEU A 687 26.08 -17.33 3.23
N ARG A 688 25.78 -18.35 4.05
CA ARG A 688 25.07 -18.20 5.33
C ARG A 688 25.99 -17.89 6.51
N ARG A 689 27.31 -17.92 6.31
CA ARG A 689 28.32 -17.68 7.36
C ARG A 689 28.59 -16.18 7.51
N PHE A 690 28.45 -15.68 8.73
CA PHE A 690 28.73 -14.29 9.12
C PHE A 690 29.23 -14.25 10.57
N GLY A 691 29.97 -13.20 10.92
CA GLY A 691 30.34 -12.88 12.30
C GLY A 691 29.23 -12.09 13.02
N PRO A 692 29.48 -11.69 14.28
CA PRO A 692 28.57 -10.81 15.02
C PRO A 692 28.29 -9.50 14.28
N LEU A 693 27.08 -8.98 14.43
CA LEU A 693 26.67 -7.74 13.77
C LEU A 693 27.35 -6.53 14.41
N THR A 694 27.79 -5.60 13.57
CA THR A 694 28.43 -4.33 13.99
C THR A 694 27.44 -3.17 14.16
N GLY A 695 26.20 -3.34 13.67
CA GLY A 695 25.14 -2.35 13.78
C GLY A 695 23.78 -2.91 13.33
N PRO A 696 22.66 -2.23 13.66
CA PRO A 696 21.35 -2.57 13.10
C PRO A 696 21.36 -2.47 11.56
N PRO A 697 20.63 -3.34 10.84
CA PRO A 697 20.48 -3.23 9.39
C PRO A 697 19.70 -1.97 8.97
N MET A 698 19.88 -1.54 7.72
CA MET A 698 19.12 -0.44 7.14
C MET A 698 17.68 -0.83 6.82
N PHE A 699 17.42 -2.08 6.43
CA PHE A 699 16.08 -2.53 6.04
C PHE A 699 15.36 -3.26 7.18
N GLN A 700 14.07 -2.95 7.34
CA GLN A 700 13.22 -3.57 8.36
C GLN A 700 13.12 -5.10 8.17
N ARG A 701 13.06 -5.56 6.91
CA ARG A 701 13.01 -7.00 6.59
C ARG A 701 14.31 -7.70 6.94
N SER A 702 15.47 -7.05 6.76
CA SER A 702 16.75 -7.59 7.20
C SER A 702 16.75 -7.86 8.69
N TRP A 703 16.25 -6.93 9.51
CA TRP A 703 16.13 -7.15 10.95
C TRP A 703 15.29 -8.38 11.28
N LYS A 704 14.11 -8.53 10.68
CA LYS A 704 13.26 -9.71 10.90
C LYS A 704 13.98 -11.03 10.57
N LEU A 705 14.77 -11.06 9.50
CA LEU A 705 15.58 -12.23 9.13
C LEU A 705 16.69 -12.51 10.17
N LEU A 706 17.37 -11.47 10.64
CA LEU A 706 18.44 -11.57 11.64
C LEU A 706 17.89 -12.03 12.99
N VAL A 707 16.77 -11.49 13.46
CA VAL A 707 16.12 -11.92 14.71
C VAL A 707 15.71 -13.39 14.63
N LYS A 708 15.14 -13.82 13.51
CA LYS A 708 14.81 -15.23 13.28
C LYS A 708 16.06 -16.12 13.29
N ALA A 709 17.17 -15.65 12.72
CA ALA A 709 18.44 -16.38 12.73
C ALA A 709 19.08 -16.45 14.12
N ALA A 710 18.97 -15.36 14.91
CA ALA A 710 19.53 -15.26 16.26
C ALA A 710 18.91 -16.25 17.25
N GLN A 711 17.70 -16.75 16.99
CA GLN A 711 17.10 -17.85 17.76
C GLN A 711 17.91 -19.14 17.75
N ARG A 712 18.79 -19.31 16.76
CA ARG A 712 19.69 -20.46 16.62
C ARG A 712 21.13 -20.11 17.00
N ARG A 713 21.44 -18.82 17.19
CA ARG A 713 22.78 -18.25 17.44
C ARG A 713 22.64 -16.97 18.28
N GLU A 714 22.65 -17.14 19.60
CA GLU A 714 22.36 -16.06 20.54
C GLU A 714 23.42 -14.94 20.55
N ASP A 715 24.64 -15.22 20.11
CA ASP A 715 25.80 -14.34 20.07
C ASP A 715 25.81 -13.36 18.88
N TRP A 716 24.83 -13.46 17.99
CA TRP A 716 24.79 -12.70 16.73
C TRP A 716 24.31 -11.26 16.86
N ILE A 717 23.35 -11.01 17.75
CA ILE A 717 22.77 -9.69 17.98
C ILE A 717 23.20 -9.24 19.38
N PRO A 718 24.14 -8.29 19.48
CA PRO A 718 24.54 -7.72 20.77
C PRO A 718 23.34 -7.16 21.54
N GLU A 719 23.34 -7.34 22.86
CA GLU A 719 22.26 -6.84 23.72
C GLU A 719 22.04 -5.33 23.59
N ALA A 720 23.13 -4.55 23.54
CA ALA A 720 23.05 -3.09 23.36
C ALA A 720 22.31 -2.72 22.07
N MET A 721 22.49 -3.50 21.00
CA MET A 721 21.79 -3.31 19.73
C MET A 721 20.29 -3.56 19.89
N TRP A 722 19.92 -4.65 20.59
CA TRP A 722 18.51 -4.97 20.86
C TRP A 722 17.82 -3.85 21.65
N ARG A 723 18.46 -3.36 22.72
CA ARG A 723 17.94 -2.27 23.55
C ARG A 723 17.78 -0.96 22.77
N ARG A 724 18.71 -0.65 21.85
CA ARG A 724 18.63 0.55 21.02
C ARG A 724 17.39 0.54 20.11
N VAL A 725 17.12 -0.59 19.47
CA VAL A 725 16.08 -0.70 18.43
C VAL A 725 14.75 -1.28 18.92
N VAL A 726 14.56 -1.40 20.24
CA VAL A 726 13.38 -2.06 20.82
C VAL A 726 12.06 -1.37 20.45
N ALA A 727 12.08 -0.04 20.34
CA ALA A 727 10.91 0.79 20.04
C ALA A 727 10.76 1.04 18.53
N GLN A 728 10.59 -0.03 17.74
CA GLN A 728 10.49 0.10 16.28
C GLN A 728 9.23 0.87 15.86
N THR A 729 9.37 1.73 14.86
CA THR A 729 8.26 2.44 14.22
C THR A 729 8.10 1.99 12.77
N ALA A 730 6.91 2.14 12.21
CA ALA A 730 6.59 1.63 10.88
C ALA A 730 6.83 2.69 9.79
N LEU A 731 8.01 2.65 9.18
CA LEU A 731 8.37 3.44 7.99
C LEU A 731 9.03 2.54 6.92
N PRO A 732 8.29 1.60 6.33
CA PRO A 732 8.84 0.67 5.36
C PRO A 732 9.42 1.38 4.12
N PRO A 733 10.44 0.81 3.46
CA PRO A 733 11.05 -0.48 3.75
C PRO A 733 12.21 -0.40 4.77
N LEU A 734 12.56 0.81 5.19
CA LEU A 734 13.68 1.08 6.10
C LEU A 734 13.33 0.70 7.53
N MET A 735 14.35 0.35 8.30
CA MET A 735 14.25 0.10 9.72
C MET A 735 14.35 1.43 10.46
N VAL A 736 13.32 1.77 11.22
CA VAL A 736 13.26 2.98 12.03
C VAL A 736 12.80 2.64 13.43
N TRP A 737 13.32 3.32 14.45
CA TRP A 737 12.93 3.19 15.84
C TRP A 737 12.85 4.54 16.54
N ALA A 738 12.06 4.62 17.61
CA ALA A 738 12.05 5.77 18.51
C ALA A 738 13.29 5.72 19.42
N ALA A 739 13.94 6.87 19.60
CA ALA A 739 15.11 7.04 20.44
C ALA A 739 14.74 7.53 21.86
N ASP A 740 13.53 8.03 22.08
CA ASP A 740 13.10 8.54 23.39
C ASP A 740 13.07 7.43 24.45
N ASP A 741 13.63 7.72 25.64
CA ASP A 741 13.71 6.77 26.75
C ASP A 741 12.34 6.30 27.22
N SER A 742 11.37 7.21 27.29
CA SER A 742 9.99 6.90 27.71
C SER A 742 9.32 5.90 26.77
N VAL A 743 9.50 6.08 25.46
CA VAL A 743 8.96 5.20 24.42
C VAL A 743 9.67 3.85 24.44
N ARG A 744 10.99 3.83 24.62
CA ARG A 744 11.78 2.59 24.77
C ARG A 744 11.37 1.80 26.01
N GLN A 745 11.15 2.46 27.14
CA GLN A 745 10.71 1.83 28.37
C GLN A 745 9.32 1.20 28.20
N THR A 746 8.37 1.95 27.62
CA THR A 746 7.02 1.44 27.32
C THR A 746 7.04 0.24 26.38
N ALA A 747 7.85 0.29 25.32
CA ALA A 747 8.01 -0.84 24.40
C ALA A 747 8.59 -2.07 25.12
N THR A 748 9.56 -1.87 26.00
CA THR A 748 10.17 -2.92 26.81
C THR A 748 9.17 -3.55 27.77
N ASP A 749 8.39 -2.73 28.48
CA ASP A 749 7.38 -3.21 29.42
C ASP A 749 6.23 -3.96 28.71
N SER A 750 5.87 -3.51 27.50
CA SER A 750 4.90 -4.21 26.65
C SER A 750 5.39 -5.59 26.21
N LEU A 751 6.69 -5.77 25.97
CA LEU A 751 7.25 -7.09 25.66
C LEU A 751 7.21 -8.04 26.87
N ARG A 752 7.19 -7.52 28.10
CA ARG A 752 7.12 -8.32 29.34
C ARG A 752 5.74 -8.93 29.59
N THR A 753 4.68 -8.33 29.05
CA THR A 753 3.30 -8.76 29.27
C THR A 753 2.81 -9.80 28.26
N VAL A 754 3.59 -10.10 27.22
CA VAL A 754 3.24 -11.12 26.21
C VAL A 754 3.59 -12.52 26.73
N PRO A 755 2.67 -13.51 26.72
CA PRO A 755 2.95 -14.85 27.21
C PRO A 755 4.03 -15.57 26.37
N ALA A 756 4.95 -16.27 27.03
CA ALA A 756 6.14 -16.92 26.46
C ALA A 756 5.87 -17.86 25.27
N ARG A 757 4.65 -18.39 25.14
CA ARG A 757 4.24 -19.30 24.06
C ARG A 757 3.89 -18.57 22.75
N ALA A 758 3.53 -17.28 22.82
CA ALA A 758 3.25 -16.40 21.67
C ALA A 758 4.52 -15.70 21.13
N LEU A 759 5.65 -15.87 21.82
CA LEU A 759 6.88 -15.11 21.63
C LEU A 759 7.94 -15.88 20.82
N ARG A 760 7.72 -16.01 19.51
CA ARG A 760 8.71 -16.56 18.56
C ARG A 760 9.24 -15.55 17.54
N ALA A 761 8.99 -14.25 17.71
CA ALA A 761 9.49 -13.22 16.78
C ALA A 761 10.07 -11.96 17.46
N SER A 762 9.97 -11.83 18.79
CA SER A 762 10.13 -10.52 19.47
C SER A 762 10.86 -10.56 20.81
N VAL A 763 11.47 -11.69 21.22
CA VAL A 763 12.18 -11.79 22.51
C VAL A 763 13.68 -11.84 22.27
N PRO A 764 14.47 -11.17 23.11
CA PRO A 764 15.92 -11.32 23.10
C PRO A 764 16.38 -12.76 23.36
N PRO A 765 17.66 -13.09 23.06
CA PRO A 765 18.25 -14.39 23.38
C PRO A 765 18.19 -14.73 24.88
N ALA A 766 18.34 -16.01 25.25
CA ALA A 766 18.13 -16.53 26.60
C ALA A 766 18.93 -15.82 27.70
N GLY A 767 20.05 -15.15 27.37
CA GLY A 767 20.83 -14.32 28.29
C GLY A 767 20.05 -13.18 28.98
N LEU A 768 18.98 -12.67 28.35
CA LEU A 768 18.10 -11.64 28.94
C LEU A 768 16.99 -12.22 29.82
N ARG A 769 16.85 -13.55 29.92
CA ARG A 769 15.95 -14.19 30.90
C ARG A 769 16.55 -14.28 32.30
N VAL A 770 17.86 -14.01 32.46
CA VAL A 770 18.60 -14.29 33.70
C VAL A 770 18.77 -13.07 34.61
N LEU A 771 18.36 -11.87 34.19
CA LEU A 771 18.35 -10.66 35.03
C LEU A 771 16.98 -10.34 35.64
N THR A 772 16.08 -11.33 35.73
CA THR A 772 14.82 -11.22 36.47
C THR A 772 14.96 -11.88 37.85
N ALA A 773 15.57 -11.15 38.77
CA ALA A 773 15.32 -11.18 40.20
C ALA A 773 15.25 -9.73 40.70
#